data_AF-A0A2D6HJT9-F1
#
_entry.id   AF-A0A2D6HJT9-F1
#
_cell.length_a   1.000
_cell.length_b   1.000
_cell.length_c   1.000
_cell.angle_alpha   90.00
_cell.angle_beta   90.00
_cell.angle_gamma   90.00
#
_symmetry.space_group_name_H-M   'P 1'
#
loop_
_entity.id
_entity.type
_entity.pdbx_description
1 polymer ?
#
loop_
_entity_poly.entity_id
_entity_poly.type
_entity_poly.pdbx_seq_one_letter_code
_entity_poly.pdbx_strand_id
1 'polypeptide(L)'
;MSRILVIDDDASNRLIIKSRLCDQGYEVGLAESGAAGLVEARESAWDLFMVAVGLGAGIDSHEVTRRLKIIPETAKVPILAYSTGSVTPEDTVRSYEAGCHSFVGKHEIPALDLVVKVLLRSKSVQDDLAEQNRVLDRQNRRLQEEEQHQVDRETSLRDCGEHSLVLRELAAGRPDGVLLVDPEGFVRHADRGARDFFGNRVEGRNLGSMAPNSGLEAFVRDARTEAREGFRFDLSAIGGRNARSLTASVIPLVSGPGGGDTELKAVLLLDAGRRRIAAEILRIQEAGIPRQQLGALLDAARRIYRPASLVGLSSCMREARECVTRFCAERRPVLCRGDDGAGKTHIARTLHYGGESGGPFLAVRCSALEPQSLERELFGYVQGAFEDAAGDRPGLFQRAADGTVLLEEIAELPEALQVRLLKLIEDKTLARVGSEQQEPVDVRIVASSSEPLAEAVAQGRFLPALWEHFSACVVELAPLGERHEDIAALATHFVNLYGAGHGVHGLADDALEALALHDWPGNVAELEDCILRACEACSVGLLSAAHLPPSVRDSCAGLPVCDLIPVASASREAVGVHSGEVARSGLLRGRDWDITDDDPISLDHYEMKVLMRALDAVGGDKLAAARLLKVGKSTLYRKLKRFDLK
;
A
#
# COMPACT_ATOMS: atom_id res chain seq x y z
N MET A 1 -25.38 38.44 2.76
CA MET A 1 -26.15 38.84 1.58
C MET A 1 -25.19 38.80 0.42
N SER A 2 -25.44 38.02 -0.63
CA SER A 2 -24.43 37.81 -1.68
C SER A 2 -24.31 39.04 -2.57
N ARG A 3 -23.06 39.44 -2.86
CA ARG A 3 -22.72 40.61 -3.67
C ARG A 3 -22.36 40.18 -5.09
N ILE A 4 -22.97 40.78 -6.11
CA ILE A 4 -22.75 40.44 -7.53
C ILE A 4 -22.27 41.68 -8.27
N LEU A 5 -21.14 41.58 -8.99
CA LEU A 5 -20.65 42.65 -9.85
C LEU A 5 -21.05 42.38 -11.30
N VAL A 6 -21.77 43.30 -11.91
CA VAL A 6 -22.17 43.23 -13.32
C VAL A 6 -21.33 44.19 -14.14
N ILE A 7 -20.59 43.65 -15.12
CA ILE A 7 -19.72 44.37 -16.05
C ILE A 7 -20.37 44.33 -17.43
N ASP A 8 -20.92 45.47 -17.86
CA ASP A 8 -21.66 45.61 -19.11
C ASP A 8 -21.54 47.05 -19.58
N ASP A 9 -21.29 47.29 -20.86
CA ASP A 9 -21.17 48.63 -21.43
C ASP A 9 -22.54 49.25 -21.78
N ASP A 10 -23.59 48.44 -21.94
CA ASP A 10 -24.96 48.91 -22.19
C ASP A 10 -25.68 49.29 -20.88
N ALA A 11 -25.99 50.58 -20.74
CA ALA A 11 -26.71 51.12 -19.60
C ALA A 11 -28.09 50.49 -19.38
N SER A 12 -28.77 50.08 -20.44
CA SER A 12 -30.10 49.45 -20.38
C SER A 12 -30.00 48.05 -19.77
N ASN A 13 -29.02 47.26 -20.23
CA ASN A 13 -28.80 45.90 -19.72
C ASN A 13 -28.38 45.92 -18.26
N ARG A 14 -27.49 46.85 -17.86
CA ARG A 14 -27.08 47.05 -16.46
C ARG A 14 -28.28 47.27 -15.54
N LEU A 15 -29.22 48.15 -15.93
CA LEU A 15 -30.39 48.48 -15.13
C LEU A 15 -31.38 47.31 -15.02
N ILE A 16 -31.61 46.60 -16.12
CA ILE A 16 -32.53 45.44 -16.16
C ILE A 16 -32.00 44.32 -15.26
N ILE A 17 -30.72 43.97 -15.39
CA ILE A 17 -30.10 42.91 -14.60
C ILE A 17 -30.03 43.31 -13.13
N LYS A 18 -29.70 44.57 -12.82
CA LYS A 18 -29.72 45.09 -11.45
C LYS A 18 -31.10 44.96 -10.81
N SER A 19 -32.16 45.42 -11.48
CA SER A 19 -33.53 45.30 -10.93
C SER A 19 -33.87 43.85 -10.63
N ARG A 20 -33.61 42.95 -11.58
CA ARG A 20 -33.94 41.53 -11.44
C ARG A 20 -33.20 40.84 -10.31
N LEU A 21 -31.91 41.11 -10.15
CA LEU A 21 -31.09 40.52 -9.09
C LEU A 21 -31.40 41.13 -7.72
N CYS A 22 -31.70 42.43 -7.65
CA CYS A 22 -32.15 43.07 -6.41
C CYS A 22 -33.50 42.52 -5.93
N ASP A 23 -34.43 42.21 -6.84
CA ASP A 23 -35.71 41.56 -6.49
C ASP A 23 -35.51 40.16 -5.87
N GLN A 24 -34.40 39.49 -6.18
CA GLN A 24 -34.01 38.22 -5.57
C GLN A 24 -33.23 38.39 -4.25
N GLY A 25 -32.98 39.63 -3.80
CA GLY A 25 -32.31 39.94 -2.53
C GLY A 25 -30.79 39.99 -2.61
N TYR A 26 -30.20 40.15 -3.81
CA TYR A 26 -28.75 40.31 -3.99
C TYR A 26 -28.34 41.79 -3.98
N GLU A 27 -27.13 42.06 -3.49
CA GLU A 27 -26.51 43.38 -3.60
C GLU A 27 -25.74 43.46 -4.94
N VAL A 28 -26.06 44.43 -5.78
CA VAL A 28 -25.54 44.47 -7.17
C VAL A 28 -24.69 45.71 -7.41
N GLY A 29 -23.41 45.49 -7.71
CA GLY A 29 -22.49 46.49 -8.25
C GLY A 29 -22.58 46.57 -9.77
N LEU A 30 -22.37 47.76 -10.32
CA LEU A 30 -22.41 48.00 -11.76
C LEU A 30 -21.09 48.61 -12.23
N ALA A 31 -20.51 48.04 -13.26
CA ALA A 31 -19.35 48.59 -13.96
C ALA A 31 -19.68 48.82 -15.43
N GLU A 32 -19.38 50.02 -15.91
CA GLU A 32 -19.69 50.49 -17.26
C GLU A 32 -18.63 50.13 -18.32
N SER A 33 -17.52 49.53 -17.90
CA SER A 33 -16.48 49.01 -18.80
C SER A 33 -15.69 47.88 -18.13
N GLY A 34 -14.98 47.09 -18.93
CA GLY A 34 -14.07 46.06 -18.42
C GLY A 34 -12.99 46.61 -17.48
N ALA A 35 -12.48 47.83 -17.74
CA ALA A 35 -11.48 48.48 -16.90
C ALA A 35 -12.07 48.90 -15.54
N ALA A 36 -13.25 49.53 -15.54
CA ALA A 36 -13.96 49.88 -14.30
C ALA A 36 -14.31 48.63 -13.49
N GLY A 37 -14.71 47.55 -14.16
CA GLY A 37 -15.02 46.28 -13.52
C GLY A 37 -13.82 45.64 -12.84
N LEU A 38 -12.63 45.69 -13.44
CA LEU A 38 -11.40 45.19 -12.82
C LEU A 38 -10.93 46.02 -11.62
N VAL A 39 -11.19 47.33 -11.62
CA VAL A 39 -10.91 48.20 -10.47
C VAL A 39 -11.86 47.88 -9.32
N GLU A 40 -13.16 47.84 -9.58
CA GLU A 40 -14.18 47.51 -8.58
C GLU A 40 -14.01 46.09 -8.02
N ALA A 41 -13.56 45.14 -8.85
CA ALA A 41 -13.27 43.78 -8.41
C ALA A 41 -12.09 43.69 -7.43
N ARG A 42 -11.20 44.69 -7.40
CA ARG A 42 -10.07 44.78 -6.45
C ARG A 42 -10.41 45.52 -5.18
N GLU A 43 -11.27 46.54 -5.26
CA GLU A 43 -11.63 47.38 -4.11
C GLU A 43 -12.66 46.72 -3.19
N SER A 44 -13.52 45.89 -3.75
CA SER A 44 -14.64 45.26 -3.06
C SER A 44 -14.59 43.73 -3.17
N ALA A 45 -15.02 43.04 -2.10
CA ALA A 45 -15.24 41.59 -2.15
C ALA A 45 -16.59 41.27 -2.83
N TRP A 46 -16.54 40.41 -3.84
CA TRP A 46 -17.69 39.97 -4.64
C TRP A 46 -17.87 38.44 -4.61
N ASP A 47 -19.13 38.01 -4.70
CA ASP A 47 -19.52 36.60 -4.69
C ASP A 47 -19.72 36.00 -6.07
N LEU A 48 -19.98 36.84 -7.07
CA LEU A 48 -20.12 36.44 -8.46
C LEU A 48 -19.76 37.61 -9.37
N PHE A 49 -19.01 37.32 -10.42
CA PHE A 49 -18.79 38.26 -11.52
C PHE A 49 -19.71 37.91 -12.68
N MET A 50 -20.46 38.88 -13.18
CA MET A 50 -21.24 38.77 -14.41
C MET A 50 -20.61 39.65 -15.48
N VAL A 51 -20.18 39.05 -16.59
CA VAL A 51 -19.46 39.74 -17.66
C VAL A 51 -20.27 39.64 -18.96
N ALA A 52 -20.67 40.79 -19.50
CA ALA A 52 -21.31 40.84 -20.80
C ALA A 52 -20.31 40.48 -21.90
N VAL A 53 -20.71 39.65 -22.85
CA VAL A 53 -19.88 39.30 -24.02
C VAL A 53 -20.03 40.37 -25.09
N GLY A 54 -18.89 40.83 -25.62
CA GLY A 54 -18.84 41.89 -26.60
C GLY A 54 -18.79 43.30 -26.00
N LEU A 55 -18.13 43.46 -24.85
CA LEU A 55 -17.85 44.78 -24.27
C LEU A 55 -17.20 45.69 -25.33
N GLY A 56 -17.73 46.90 -25.47
CA GLY A 56 -17.22 47.94 -26.36
C GLY A 56 -15.85 48.51 -25.97
N ALA A 57 -15.55 49.72 -26.45
CA ALA A 57 -14.20 50.30 -26.43
C ALA A 57 -13.50 50.18 -25.07
N GLY A 58 -12.42 49.40 -25.02
CA GLY A 58 -11.68 49.10 -23.80
C GLY A 58 -11.05 47.70 -23.83
N ILE A 59 -11.19 46.97 -22.73
CA ILE A 59 -10.68 45.61 -22.56
C ILE A 59 -11.77 44.63 -22.97
N ASP A 60 -11.43 43.68 -23.84
CA ASP A 60 -12.32 42.62 -24.30
C ASP A 60 -12.85 41.75 -23.15
N SER A 61 -14.09 41.24 -23.27
CA SER A 61 -14.76 40.44 -22.25
C SER A 61 -13.98 39.18 -21.84
N HIS A 62 -13.29 38.54 -22.78
CA HIS A 62 -12.48 37.35 -22.47
C HIS A 62 -11.21 37.75 -21.72
N GLU A 63 -10.59 38.87 -22.07
CA GLU A 63 -9.42 39.40 -21.37
C GLU A 63 -9.75 39.86 -19.94
N VAL A 64 -10.92 40.47 -19.72
CA VAL A 64 -11.42 40.77 -18.37
C VAL A 64 -11.54 39.49 -17.55
N THR A 65 -12.13 38.43 -18.12
CA THR A 65 -12.31 37.13 -17.48
C THR A 65 -10.96 36.50 -17.09
N ARG A 66 -9.98 36.51 -18.00
CA ARG A 66 -8.62 36.00 -17.72
C ARG A 66 -7.96 36.77 -16.58
N ARG A 67 -8.06 38.09 -16.57
CA ARG A 67 -7.47 38.93 -15.51
C ARG A 67 -8.11 38.68 -14.15
N LEU A 68 -9.42 38.50 -14.09
CA LEU A 68 -10.12 38.11 -12.87
C LEU A 68 -9.68 36.73 -12.36
N LYS A 69 -9.25 35.82 -13.25
CA LYS A 69 -8.70 34.51 -12.86
C LYS A 69 -7.22 34.52 -12.46
N ILE A 70 -6.45 35.52 -12.87
CA ILE A 70 -5.03 35.65 -12.50
C ILE A 70 -4.87 36.28 -11.11
N ILE A 71 -5.76 37.19 -10.72
CA ILE A 71 -5.70 37.88 -9.43
C ILE A 71 -6.12 36.91 -8.30
N PRO A 72 -5.27 36.58 -7.31
CA PRO A 72 -5.55 35.57 -6.29
C PRO A 72 -6.85 35.80 -5.51
N GLU A 73 -7.17 37.07 -5.23
CA GLU A 73 -8.34 37.49 -4.47
C GLU A 73 -9.65 37.25 -5.24
N THR A 74 -9.62 37.33 -6.57
CA THR A 74 -10.79 37.16 -7.44
C THR A 74 -10.82 35.81 -8.17
N ALA A 75 -9.70 35.08 -8.21
CA ALA A 75 -9.53 33.85 -8.96
C ALA A 75 -10.55 32.77 -8.58
N LYS A 76 -10.91 32.71 -7.30
CA LYS A 76 -11.85 31.73 -6.75
C LYS A 76 -13.31 32.12 -6.92
N VAL A 77 -13.60 33.35 -7.31
CA VAL A 77 -14.97 33.80 -7.52
C VAL A 77 -15.48 33.23 -8.86
N PRO A 78 -16.71 32.66 -8.90
CA PRO A 78 -17.30 32.21 -10.14
C PRO A 78 -17.52 33.38 -11.10
N ILE A 79 -17.37 33.13 -12.39
CA ILE A 79 -17.60 34.12 -13.45
C ILE A 79 -18.69 33.59 -14.37
N LEU A 80 -19.76 34.37 -14.53
CA LEU A 80 -20.86 34.11 -15.44
C LEU A 80 -20.73 35.04 -16.65
N ALA A 81 -20.46 34.48 -17.83
CA ALA A 81 -20.56 35.22 -19.07
C ALA A 81 -22.02 35.28 -19.52
N TYR A 82 -22.48 36.42 -20.04
CA TYR A 82 -23.83 36.50 -20.61
C TYR A 82 -23.85 37.39 -21.86
N SER A 83 -24.85 37.20 -22.71
CA SER A 83 -25.03 38.06 -23.87
C SER A 83 -26.51 38.35 -24.14
N THR A 84 -26.82 39.60 -24.47
CA THR A 84 -28.14 40.08 -24.91
C THR A 84 -28.24 40.14 -26.44
N GLY A 85 -27.14 39.88 -27.15
CA GLY A 85 -27.02 39.91 -28.62
C GLY A 85 -27.04 38.52 -29.28
N SER A 86 -26.70 38.47 -30.57
CA SER A 86 -26.47 37.22 -31.30
C SER A 86 -25.11 36.65 -30.91
N VAL A 87 -25.09 35.43 -30.40
CA VAL A 87 -23.88 34.74 -29.94
C VAL A 87 -23.51 33.66 -30.95
N THR A 88 -22.24 33.59 -31.33
CA THR A 88 -21.74 32.46 -32.13
C THR A 88 -21.25 31.33 -31.22
N PRO A 89 -21.25 30.06 -31.68
CA PRO A 89 -20.68 28.96 -30.91
C PRO A 89 -19.21 29.18 -30.52
N GLU A 90 -18.45 29.94 -31.32
CA GLU A 90 -17.05 30.29 -31.04
C GLU A 90 -16.92 31.22 -29.82
N ASP A 91 -17.85 32.18 -29.65
CA ASP A 91 -17.85 33.09 -28.50
C ASP A 91 -18.10 32.35 -27.18
N THR A 92 -18.96 31.34 -27.21
CA THR A 92 -19.23 30.48 -26.05
C THR A 92 -17.99 29.69 -25.66
N VAL A 93 -17.31 29.05 -26.63
CA VAL A 93 -16.08 28.28 -26.38
C VAL A 93 -14.97 29.19 -25.81
N ARG A 94 -14.77 30.36 -26.42
CA ARG A 94 -13.78 31.36 -25.95
C ARG A 94 -14.08 31.86 -24.54
N SER A 95 -15.35 31.96 -24.16
CA SER A 95 -15.75 32.34 -22.80
C SER A 95 -15.30 31.29 -21.77
N TYR A 96 -15.50 30.00 -22.07
CA TYR A 96 -15.06 28.91 -21.20
C TYR A 96 -13.54 28.81 -21.14
N GLU A 97 -12.84 28.93 -22.27
CA GLU A 97 -11.37 28.96 -22.32
C GLU A 97 -10.77 30.13 -21.53
N ALA A 98 -11.48 31.27 -21.46
CA ALA A 98 -11.07 32.41 -20.65
C ALA A 98 -11.28 32.19 -19.14
N GLY A 99 -12.01 31.15 -18.73
CA GLY A 99 -12.23 30.77 -17.33
C GLY A 99 -13.62 31.09 -16.77
N CYS A 100 -14.62 31.35 -17.63
CA CYS A 100 -16.01 31.46 -17.15
C CYS A 100 -16.55 30.10 -16.69
N HIS A 101 -17.36 30.12 -15.63
CA HIS A 101 -17.98 28.92 -15.06
C HIS A 101 -19.27 28.54 -15.77
N SER A 102 -19.94 29.52 -16.37
CA SER A 102 -21.17 29.32 -17.11
C SER A 102 -21.37 30.46 -18.10
N PHE A 103 -22.19 30.20 -19.11
CA PHE A 103 -22.56 31.15 -20.16
C PHE A 103 -24.09 31.20 -20.29
N VAL A 104 -24.68 32.39 -20.40
CA VAL A 104 -26.12 32.60 -20.62
C VAL A 104 -26.37 33.41 -21.89
N GLY A 105 -27.04 32.80 -22.87
CA GLY A 105 -27.43 33.48 -24.09
C GLY A 105 -28.72 34.31 -23.94
N LYS A 106 -29.02 35.15 -24.93
CA LYS A 106 -30.22 36.01 -24.99
C LYS A 106 -31.53 35.27 -24.70
N HIS A 107 -31.66 34.04 -25.22
CA HIS A 107 -32.86 33.22 -25.07
C HIS A 107 -33.00 32.60 -23.68
N GLU A 108 -31.93 32.60 -22.89
CA GLU A 108 -31.82 31.94 -21.60
C GLU A 108 -31.80 32.95 -20.43
N ILE A 109 -31.85 34.26 -20.73
CA ILE A 109 -31.99 35.33 -19.74
C ILE A 109 -33.15 35.10 -18.75
N PRO A 110 -34.31 34.54 -19.13
CA PRO A 110 -35.35 34.18 -18.17
C PRO A 110 -34.91 33.18 -17.09
N ALA A 111 -33.90 32.35 -17.35
CA ALA A 111 -33.34 31.37 -16.42
C ALA A 111 -32.11 31.88 -15.64
N LEU A 112 -31.72 33.16 -15.83
CA LEU A 112 -30.56 33.77 -15.19
C LEU A 112 -30.54 33.59 -13.67
N ASP A 113 -31.69 33.75 -13.01
CA ASP A 113 -31.81 33.64 -11.55
C ASP A 113 -31.42 32.24 -11.05
N LEU A 114 -31.71 31.20 -11.83
CA LEU A 114 -31.36 29.82 -11.49
C LEU A 114 -29.86 29.59 -11.63
N VAL A 115 -29.26 30.08 -12.71
CA VAL A 115 -27.80 29.96 -12.96
C VAL A 115 -27.02 30.69 -11.88
N VAL A 116 -27.43 31.91 -11.52
CA VAL A 116 -26.84 32.69 -10.42
C VAL A 116 -26.94 31.94 -9.10
N LYS A 117 -28.10 31.36 -8.78
CA LYS A 117 -28.28 30.55 -7.55
C LYS A 117 -27.35 29.34 -7.52
N VAL A 118 -27.17 28.64 -8.63
CA VAL A 118 -26.27 27.48 -8.73
C VAL A 118 -24.81 27.89 -8.53
N LEU A 119 -24.37 28.98 -9.16
CA LEU A 119 -22.99 29.46 -9.04
C LEU A 119 -22.68 29.97 -7.64
N LEU A 120 -23.61 30.69 -7.00
CA LEU A 120 -23.45 31.14 -5.62
C LEU A 120 -23.44 29.97 -4.63
N ARG A 121 -24.25 28.93 -4.87
CA ARG A 121 -24.20 27.70 -4.07
C ARG A 121 -22.87 26.98 -4.24
N SER A 122 -22.34 26.89 -5.46
CA SER A 122 -21.03 26.30 -5.75
C SER A 122 -19.92 27.05 -5.01
N LYS A 123 -19.94 28.39 -5.03
CA LYS A 123 -19.03 29.23 -4.25
C LYS A 123 -19.14 28.97 -2.75
N SER A 124 -20.35 28.94 -2.19
CA SER A 124 -20.56 28.66 -0.77
C SER A 124 -19.95 27.32 -0.35
N VAL A 125 -20.14 26.27 -1.16
CA VAL A 125 -19.54 24.95 -0.87
C VAL A 125 -18.02 24.99 -0.96
N GLN A 126 -17.45 25.73 -1.92
CA GLN A 126 -16.00 25.89 -2.03
C GLN A 126 -15.42 26.69 -0.86
N ASP A 127 -16.13 27.71 -0.38
CA ASP A 127 -15.73 28.50 0.78
C ASP A 127 -15.81 27.67 2.08
N ASP A 128 -16.88 26.89 2.26
CA ASP A 128 -17.04 25.95 3.39
C ASP A 128 -15.93 24.90 3.39
N LEU A 129 -15.61 24.33 2.23
CA LEU A 129 -14.53 23.35 2.08
C LEU A 129 -13.17 23.98 2.38
N ALA A 130 -12.93 25.22 1.92
CA ALA A 130 -11.71 25.94 2.23
C ALA A 130 -11.60 26.28 3.72
N GLU A 131 -12.71 26.57 4.39
CA GLU A 131 -12.75 26.77 5.84
C GLU A 131 -12.49 25.46 6.60
N GLN A 132 -13.11 24.36 6.20
CA GLN A 132 -12.85 23.03 6.76
C GLN A 132 -11.38 22.63 6.61
N ASN A 133 -10.80 22.84 5.43
CA ASN A 133 -9.38 22.58 5.19
C ASN A 133 -8.49 23.45 6.10
N ARG A 134 -8.82 24.73 6.31
CA ARG A 134 -8.09 25.57 7.26
C ARG A 134 -8.21 25.08 8.70
N VAL A 135 -9.38 24.58 9.11
CA VAL A 135 -9.59 24.02 10.45
C VAL A 135 -8.82 22.72 10.61
N LEU A 136 -8.86 21.84 9.61
CA LEU A 136 -8.08 20.61 9.57
C LEU A 136 -6.59 20.89 9.60
N ASP A 137 -6.09 21.88 8.85
CA ASP A 137 -4.68 22.28 8.87
C ASP A 137 -4.27 22.80 10.25
N ARG A 138 -5.14 23.56 10.94
CA ARG A 138 -4.89 23.98 12.33
C ARG A 138 -4.90 22.81 13.29
N GLN A 139 -5.80 21.84 13.11
CA GLN A 139 -5.83 20.62 13.92
C GLN A 139 -4.61 19.76 13.69
N ASN A 140 -4.19 19.59 12.43
CA ASN A 140 -2.98 18.88 12.06
C ASN A 140 -1.74 19.56 12.63
N ARG A 141 -1.62 20.88 12.52
CA ARG A 141 -0.53 21.62 13.18
C ARG A 141 -0.54 21.44 14.69
N ARG A 142 -1.71 21.51 15.32
CA ARG A 142 -1.83 21.29 16.77
C ARG A 142 -1.47 19.86 17.17
N LEU A 143 -1.89 18.86 16.39
CA LEU A 143 -1.53 17.45 16.63
C LEU A 143 -0.04 17.23 16.41
N GLN A 144 0.56 17.85 15.39
CA GLN A 144 2.00 17.84 15.15
C GLN A 144 2.76 18.55 16.27
N GLU A 145 2.25 19.65 16.81
CA GLU A 145 2.81 20.32 17.99
C GLU A 145 2.67 19.47 19.26
N GLU A 146 1.53 18.78 19.45
CA GLU A 146 1.31 17.86 20.58
C GLU A 146 2.19 16.61 20.46
N GLU A 147 2.36 16.06 19.26
CA GLU A 147 3.27 14.96 18.94
C GLU A 147 4.72 15.40 19.10
N GLN A 148 5.10 16.58 18.60
CA GLN A 148 6.42 17.14 18.81
C GLN A 148 6.68 17.42 20.29
N HIS A 149 5.69 17.86 21.07
CA HIS A 149 5.82 18.00 22.52
C HIS A 149 5.89 16.66 23.25
N GLN A 150 5.24 15.61 22.76
CA GLN A 150 5.40 14.25 23.27
C GLN A 150 6.79 13.71 22.94
N VAL A 151 7.24 13.89 21.70
CA VAL A 151 8.59 13.58 21.26
C VAL A 151 9.55 14.36 22.12
N ASP A 152 9.50 15.69 22.23
CA ASP A 152 10.37 16.53 23.05
C ASP A 152 10.31 16.18 24.55
N ARG A 153 9.18 15.71 25.09
CA ARG A 153 9.11 15.15 26.45
C ARG A 153 9.81 13.81 26.53
N GLU A 154 9.65 12.94 25.55
CA GLU A 154 10.42 11.70 25.42
C GLU A 154 11.90 11.97 25.16
N THR A 155 12.27 13.00 24.40
CA THR A 155 13.65 13.44 24.14
C THR A 155 14.23 14.09 25.38
N SER A 156 13.47 14.87 26.16
CA SER A 156 13.91 15.42 27.45
C SER A 156 14.05 14.33 28.52
N LEU A 157 13.23 13.27 28.46
CA LEU A 157 13.36 12.05 29.25
C LEU A 157 14.54 11.18 28.77
N ARG A 158 14.90 11.24 27.47
CA ARG A 158 16.09 10.58 26.87
C ARG A 158 17.38 11.40 27.07
N ASP A 159 17.29 12.72 27.19
CA ASP A 159 18.41 13.65 27.44
C ASP A 159 18.89 13.56 28.89
N CYS A 160 18.10 12.93 29.77
CA CYS A 160 18.64 12.24 30.94
C CYS A 160 19.36 10.94 30.52
N GLY A 161 20.52 11.10 29.86
CA GLY A 161 21.58 10.10 29.78
C GLY A 161 21.56 9.13 28.59
N GLU A 162 22.40 9.43 27.59
CA GLU A 162 23.35 8.53 26.91
C GLU A 162 22.89 7.21 26.24
N HIS A 163 21.62 6.86 26.17
CA HIS A 163 21.18 5.55 25.60
C HIS A 163 20.96 5.54 24.07
N SER A 164 21.67 6.39 23.31
CA SER A 164 21.52 6.46 21.84
C SER A 164 22.20 5.29 21.09
N LEU A 165 23.11 4.54 21.71
CA LEU A 165 23.73 3.38 21.04
C LEU A 165 22.90 2.10 21.18
N VAL A 166 22.24 1.90 22.34
CA VAL A 166 21.46 0.70 22.64
C VAL A 166 20.24 0.57 21.71
N LEU A 167 19.66 1.69 21.27
CA LEU A 167 18.50 1.68 20.37
C LEU A 167 18.87 1.36 18.91
N ARG A 168 20.12 1.56 18.48
CA ARG A 168 20.56 1.15 17.14
C ARG A 168 20.76 -0.36 17.02
N GLU A 169 21.26 -1.03 18.05
CA GLU A 169 21.39 -2.49 18.04
C GLU A 169 20.07 -3.23 18.30
N LEU A 170 19.05 -2.57 18.89
CA LEU A 170 17.70 -3.15 18.97
C LEU A 170 17.03 -3.32 17.59
N ALA A 171 17.56 -2.69 16.54
CA ALA A 171 17.17 -2.93 15.15
C ALA A 171 17.84 -4.18 14.52
N ALA A 172 18.87 -4.76 15.17
CA ALA A 172 19.64 -5.89 14.68
C ALA A 172 19.40 -7.18 15.49
N GLY A 173 18.14 -7.44 15.85
CA GLY A 173 17.76 -8.65 16.58
C GLY A 173 18.11 -8.57 18.07
N ARG A 174 17.15 -8.93 18.93
CA ARG A 174 17.32 -8.89 20.38
C ARG A 174 18.49 -9.81 20.78
N PRO A 175 19.45 -9.36 21.60
CA PRO A 175 20.53 -10.22 22.08
C PRO A 175 19.97 -11.40 22.88
N ASP A 176 20.54 -12.59 22.68
CA ASP A 176 20.11 -13.82 23.33
C ASP A 176 20.52 -13.87 24.82
N GLY A 177 21.46 -13.02 25.24
CA GLY A 177 21.84 -12.80 26.63
C GLY A 177 22.73 -11.57 26.80
N VAL A 178 22.72 -10.98 28.00
CA VAL A 178 23.45 -9.75 28.35
C VAL A 178 24.17 -9.92 29.70
N LEU A 179 25.45 -9.55 29.73
CA LEU A 179 26.28 -9.49 30.92
C LEU A 179 26.78 -8.06 31.14
N LEU A 180 26.76 -7.59 32.38
CA LEU A 180 27.51 -6.40 32.81
C LEU A 180 28.75 -6.87 33.55
N VAL A 181 29.92 -6.45 33.09
CA VAL A 181 31.23 -6.85 33.63
C VAL A 181 32.05 -5.63 33.99
N ASP A 182 32.92 -5.76 34.98
CA ASP A 182 33.90 -4.71 35.30
C ASP A 182 35.13 -4.78 34.37
N PRO A 183 36.07 -3.81 34.43
CA PRO A 183 37.25 -3.79 33.57
C PRO A 183 38.13 -5.02 33.70
N GLU A 184 38.11 -5.66 34.87
CA GLU A 184 38.85 -6.87 35.18
C GLU A 184 38.16 -8.16 34.69
N GLY A 185 36.95 -8.06 34.15
CA GLY A 185 36.21 -9.18 33.56
C GLY A 185 35.37 -9.98 34.56
N PHE A 186 35.06 -9.43 35.74
CA PHE A 186 34.10 -10.00 36.68
C PHE A 186 32.68 -9.55 36.37
N VAL A 187 31.76 -10.51 36.36
CA VAL A 187 30.34 -10.25 36.11
C VAL A 187 29.71 -9.58 37.33
N ARG A 188 29.20 -8.37 37.13
CA ARG A 188 28.42 -7.61 38.12
C ARG A 188 26.94 -7.91 38.02
N HIS A 189 26.44 -8.11 36.80
CA HIS A 189 25.05 -8.46 36.56
C HIS A 189 24.91 -9.36 35.34
N ALA A 190 23.91 -10.23 35.35
CA ALA A 190 23.57 -11.09 34.23
C ALA A 190 22.07 -11.13 34.04
N ASP A 191 21.60 -11.05 32.80
CA ASP A 191 20.19 -11.27 32.50
C ASP A 191 19.85 -12.78 32.47
N ARG A 192 18.60 -13.11 32.16
CA ARG A 192 18.17 -14.52 32.09
C ARG A 192 18.88 -15.28 30.97
N GLY A 193 19.05 -14.66 29.80
CA GLY A 193 19.71 -15.28 28.65
C GLY A 193 21.17 -15.63 28.93
N ALA A 194 21.91 -14.74 29.57
CA ALA A 194 23.28 -14.98 30.00
C ALA A 194 23.38 -16.08 31.08
N ARG A 195 22.43 -16.16 32.02
CA ARG A 195 22.36 -17.27 32.99
C ARG A 195 22.04 -18.62 32.32
N ASP A 196 21.24 -18.60 31.25
CA ASP A 196 20.97 -19.80 30.45
C ASP A 196 22.22 -20.31 29.73
N PHE A 197 23.12 -19.41 29.29
CA PHE A 197 24.41 -19.79 28.72
C PHE A 197 25.41 -20.26 29.79
N PHE A 198 25.60 -19.48 30.86
CA PHE A 198 26.73 -19.65 31.78
C PHE A 198 26.42 -20.29 33.14
N GLY A 199 25.15 -20.43 33.53
CA GLY A 199 24.69 -21.07 34.77
C GLY A 199 23.86 -20.12 35.65
N ASN A 200 23.24 -20.62 36.73
CA ASN A 200 22.42 -19.76 37.62
C ASN A 200 23.25 -18.91 38.60
N ARG A 201 24.57 -19.15 38.72
CA ARG A 201 25.50 -18.40 39.58
C ARG A 201 26.62 -17.80 38.72
N VAL A 202 26.32 -16.66 38.10
CA VAL A 202 27.20 -15.93 37.17
C VAL A 202 27.81 -14.71 37.85
N GLU A 203 27.03 -14.00 38.66
CA GLU A 203 27.45 -12.78 39.34
C GLU A 203 28.60 -13.05 40.33
N GLY A 204 29.61 -12.18 40.32
CA GLY A 204 30.84 -12.29 41.10
C GLY A 204 31.89 -13.25 40.53
N ARG A 205 31.64 -13.92 39.40
CA ARG A 205 32.61 -14.80 38.73
C ARG A 205 33.29 -14.09 37.57
N ASN A 206 34.53 -14.48 37.31
CA ASN A 206 35.31 -13.95 36.19
C ASN A 206 35.02 -14.72 34.89
N LEU A 207 34.89 -14.01 33.77
CA LEU A 207 34.59 -14.58 32.46
C LEU A 207 35.56 -15.70 32.03
N GLY A 208 36.85 -15.62 32.37
CA GLY A 208 37.83 -16.65 32.07
C GLY A 208 37.58 -17.97 32.79
N SER A 209 36.98 -17.92 33.99
CA SER A 209 36.54 -19.12 34.73
C SER A 209 35.22 -19.71 34.21
N MET A 210 34.46 -18.90 33.49
CA MET A 210 33.12 -19.24 33.00
C MET A 210 33.15 -19.77 31.58
N ALA A 211 34.08 -19.27 30.77
CA ALA A 211 34.40 -19.77 29.44
C ALA A 211 35.92 -20.00 29.32
N PRO A 212 36.44 -21.06 29.97
CA PRO A 212 37.87 -21.37 29.90
C PRO A 212 38.30 -21.59 28.44
N ASN A 213 39.45 -21.04 28.07
CA ASN A 213 40.05 -21.13 26.73
C ASN A 213 39.24 -20.50 25.57
N SER A 214 38.22 -19.69 25.87
CA SER A 214 37.38 -19.02 24.86
C SER A 214 37.95 -17.71 24.33
N GLY A 215 38.89 -17.09 25.04
CA GLY A 215 39.40 -15.74 24.74
C GLY A 215 38.43 -14.59 25.09
N LEU A 216 37.23 -14.88 25.59
CA LEU A 216 36.19 -13.88 25.88
C LEU A 216 36.63 -12.84 26.92
N GLU A 217 37.34 -13.25 27.97
CA GLU A 217 37.85 -12.34 29.00
C GLU A 217 38.87 -11.34 28.42
N ALA A 218 39.79 -11.83 27.58
CA ALA A 218 40.78 -10.97 26.92
C ALA A 218 40.10 -9.98 25.97
N PHE A 219 39.10 -10.43 25.21
CA PHE A 219 38.32 -9.58 24.32
C PHE A 219 37.61 -8.43 25.06
N VAL A 220 37.02 -8.73 26.22
CA VAL A 220 36.37 -7.74 27.10
C VAL A 220 37.38 -6.77 27.72
N ARG A 221 38.55 -7.26 28.14
CA ARG A 221 39.61 -6.42 28.74
C ARG A 221 40.21 -5.45 27.70
N ASP A 222 40.33 -5.88 26.46
CA ASP A 222 40.88 -5.05 25.37
C ASP A 222 39.91 -3.97 24.88
N ALA A 223 38.59 -4.12 25.09
CA ALA A 223 37.59 -3.10 24.74
C ALA A 223 37.61 -1.94 25.75
N ARG A 224 38.57 -1.00 25.62
CA ARG A 224 38.77 0.10 26.58
C ARG A 224 37.78 1.25 26.39
N THR A 225 37.88 1.98 25.28
CA THR A 225 37.06 3.19 25.01
C THR A 225 36.12 3.04 23.83
N GLU A 226 36.30 2.00 23.01
CA GLU A 226 35.51 1.76 21.80
C GLU A 226 34.82 0.40 21.87
N ALA A 227 33.59 0.31 21.34
CA ALA A 227 32.85 -0.93 21.26
C ALA A 227 33.55 -1.92 20.31
N ARG A 228 33.50 -3.22 20.64
CA ARG A 228 34.07 -4.29 19.81
C ARG A 228 33.02 -5.36 19.56
N GLU A 229 32.80 -5.70 18.30
CA GLU A 229 31.70 -6.59 17.90
C GLU A 229 32.21 -7.89 17.24
N GLY A 230 31.35 -8.91 17.21
CA GLY A 230 31.54 -10.06 16.32
C GLY A 230 32.53 -11.13 16.80
N PHE A 231 32.91 -11.13 18.08
CA PHE A 231 33.85 -12.12 18.60
C PHE A 231 33.18 -13.48 18.79
N ARG A 232 33.48 -14.43 17.93
CA ARG A 232 32.94 -15.79 18.01
C ARG A 232 33.76 -16.65 18.95
N PHE A 233 33.09 -17.34 19.88
CA PHE A 233 33.71 -18.27 20.81
C PHE A 233 32.78 -19.44 21.10
N ASP A 234 33.38 -20.58 21.43
CA ASP A 234 32.64 -21.79 21.75
C ASP A 234 32.60 -22.02 23.27
N LEU A 235 31.41 -22.27 23.79
CA LEU A 235 31.21 -22.70 25.17
C LEU A 235 31.27 -24.22 25.24
N SER A 236 32.18 -24.73 26.07
CA SER A 236 32.29 -26.16 26.35
C SER A 236 31.09 -26.66 27.16
N ALA A 237 30.71 -27.93 26.95
CA ALA A 237 29.64 -28.58 27.68
C ALA A 237 29.99 -28.74 29.17
N ILE A 238 29.49 -27.86 30.03
CA ILE A 238 29.70 -27.93 31.49
C ILE A 238 28.34 -28.14 32.18
N GLY A 239 28.22 -29.20 32.98
CA GLY A 239 27.04 -29.46 33.81
C GLY A 239 25.77 -29.86 33.05
N GLY A 240 25.88 -30.73 32.04
CA GLY A 240 24.73 -31.28 31.31
C GLY A 240 24.17 -30.37 30.19
N ARG A 241 24.92 -29.33 29.79
CA ARG A 241 24.56 -28.40 28.71
C ARG A 241 25.37 -28.72 27.45
N ASN A 242 24.75 -28.66 26.28
CA ASN A 242 25.43 -28.88 24.99
C ASN A 242 26.45 -27.76 24.69
N ALA A 243 27.52 -28.10 23.97
CA ALA A 243 28.46 -27.10 23.47
C ALA A 243 27.75 -26.15 22.48
N ARG A 244 28.03 -24.84 22.57
CA ARG A 244 27.36 -23.81 21.76
C ARG A 244 28.36 -22.78 21.24
N SER A 245 28.18 -22.36 19.99
CA SER A 245 28.97 -21.29 19.38
C SER A 245 28.24 -19.97 19.53
N LEU A 246 28.82 -19.04 20.29
CA LEU A 246 28.26 -17.73 20.56
C LEU A 246 29.09 -16.65 19.88
N THR A 247 28.43 -15.54 19.57
CA THR A 247 29.09 -14.30 19.15
C THR A 247 28.90 -13.26 20.25
N ALA A 248 29.99 -12.68 20.73
CA ALA A 248 29.99 -11.61 21.72
C ALA A 248 30.29 -10.25 21.09
N SER A 249 29.53 -9.24 21.51
CA SER A 249 29.82 -7.82 21.29
C SER A 249 29.96 -7.12 22.63
N VAL A 250 30.94 -6.24 22.78
CA VAL A 250 31.29 -5.56 24.04
C VAL A 250 31.15 -4.06 23.86
N ILE A 251 30.39 -3.42 24.74
CA ILE A 251 30.13 -1.99 24.76
C ILE A 251 30.62 -1.42 26.10
N PRO A 252 31.67 -0.59 26.13
CA PRO A 252 32.08 0.09 27.36
C PRO A 252 31.04 1.12 27.80
N LEU A 253 30.70 1.12 29.09
CA LEU A 253 29.74 2.03 29.73
C LEU A 253 30.54 3.04 30.58
N VAL A 254 30.53 4.30 30.17
CA VAL A 254 31.21 5.37 30.91
C VAL A 254 30.25 5.89 31.98
N SER A 255 30.73 6.01 33.23
CA SER A 255 29.97 6.65 34.30
C SER A 255 30.17 8.17 34.24
N GLY A 256 29.08 8.93 34.27
CA GLY A 256 29.09 10.40 34.22
C GLY A 256 29.88 11.07 35.36
N PRO A 257 30.16 12.38 35.26
CA PRO A 257 31.07 13.07 36.16
C PRO A 257 30.41 13.28 37.54
N GLY A 258 30.69 12.40 38.51
CA GLY A 258 30.24 12.61 39.88
C GLY A 258 30.18 11.43 40.85
N GLY A 259 30.63 10.22 40.50
CA GLY A 259 30.65 9.12 41.47
C GLY A 259 31.46 7.90 41.02
N GLY A 260 32.55 7.64 41.74
CA GLY A 260 33.27 6.35 41.86
C GLY A 260 33.67 5.62 40.57
N ASP A 261 34.98 5.55 40.29
CA ASP A 261 35.63 4.75 39.24
C ASP A 261 35.11 3.29 39.17
N THR A 262 34.06 3.04 38.41
CA THR A 262 33.72 1.67 37.99
C THR A 262 33.25 1.73 36.54
N GLU A 263 34.22 1.56 35.64
CA GLU A 263 34.01 1.50 34.19
C GLU A 263 33.38 0.13 33.86
N LEU A 264 32.05 0.05 33.83
CA LEU A 264 31.37 -1.21 33.50
C LEU A 264 31.35 -1.41 31.99
N LYS A 265 31.25 -2.66 31.53
CA LYS A 265 31.11 -3.01 30.12
C LYS A 265 29.91 -3.93 29.96
N ALA A 266 29.08 -3.67 28.95
CA ALA A 266 28.01 -4.56 28.55
C ALA A 266 28.54 -5.56 27.51
N VAL A 267 28.38 -6.86 27.77
CA VAL A 267 28.69 -7.94 26.83
C VAL A 267 27.37 -8.54 26.35
N LEU A 268 27.09 -8.37 25.07
CA LEU A 268 25.93 -8.91 24.38
C LEU A 268 26.29 -10.23 23.73
N LEU A 269 25.44 -11.23 23.90
CA LEU A 269 25.65 -12.60 23.43
C LEU A 269 24.58 -12.95 22.40
N LEU A 270 25.02 -13.42 21.25
CA LEU A 270 24.17 -13.86 20.16
C LEU A 270 24.50 -15.33 19.87
N ASP A 271 23.48 -16.19 19.91
CA ASP A 271 23.64 -17.61 19.59
C ASP A 271 23.49 -17.80 18.08
N ALA A 272 24.57 -18.21 17.41
CA ALA A 272 24.56 -18.43 15.96
C ALA A 272 23.54 -19.53 15.55
N GLY A 273 23.15 -20.42 16.47
CA GLY A 273 22.12 -21.43 16.24
C GLY A 273 20.67 -20.94 16.30
N ARG A 274 20.42 -19.70 16.73
CA ARG A 274 19.05 -19.15 16.94
C ARG A 274 18.47 -18.36 15.76
N ARG A 275 19.21 -18.12 14.67
CA ARG A 275 18.65 -17.55 13.42
C ARG A 275 17.89 -18.57 12.56
N ARG A 276 16.77 -19.07 13.09
CA ARG A 276 15.69 -19.66 12.29
C ARG A 276 14.35 -19.05 12.74
N ILE A 277 13.90 -18.04 12.00
CA ILE A 277 12.71 -17.19 12.23
C ILE A 277 11.36 -17.96 12.22
N ALA A 278 11.35 -19.29 12.14
CA ALA A 278 10.14 -20.10 12.32
C ALA A 278 9.93 -20.60 13.77
N ALA A 279 10.95 -20.55 14.63
CA ALA A 279 10.90 -21.16 15.97
C ALA A 279 10.57 -20.18 17.12
N GLU A 280 10.48 -18.88 16.86
CA GLU A 280 10.30 -17.87 17.90
C GLU A 280 8.87 -17.79 18.45
N ILE A 281 7.89 -18.27 17.68
CA ILE A 281 6.51 -18.48 18.16
C ILE A 281 6.43 -19.70 19.09
N LEU A 282 7.31 -20.70 18.91
CA LEU A 282 7.31 -21.93 19.73
C LEU A 282 7.90 -21.72 21.14
N ARG A 283 8.79 -20.75 21.36
CA ARG A 283 9.50 -20.57 22.66
C ARG A 283 8.78 -19.67 23.66
N ILE A 284 7.65 -19.07 23.28
CA ILE A 284 6.85 -18.19 24.14
C ILE A 284 6.28 -18.94 25.37
N GLN A 285 6.27 -20.28 25.38
CA GLN A 285 5.84 -21.09 26.53
C GLN A 285 6.95 -21.48 27.52
N GLU A 286 8.22 -21.56 27.11
CA GLU A 286 9.31 -21.99 28.02
C GLU A 286 10.01 -20.82 28.73
N ALA A 287 9.89 -19.60 28.20
CA ALA A 287 10.60 -18.43 28.70
C ALA A 287 9.90 -17.68 29.85
N GLY A 288 8.81 -18.20 30.44
CA GLY A 288 8.21 -17.65 31.68
C GLY A 288 8.14 -16.12 31.71
N ILE A 289 7.53 -15.52 30.68
CA ILE A 289 7.31 -14.08 30.60
C ILE A 289 6.24 -13.72 31.65
N PRO A 290 6.47 -12.74 32.55
CA PRO A 290 5.44 -12.28 33.48
C PRO A 290 4.18 -11.87 32.71
N ARG A 291 2.99 -12.34 33.15
CA ARG A 291 1.68 -12.11 32.49
C ARG A 291 1.45 -10.65 32.04
N GLN A 292 2.05 -9.68 32.73
CA GLN A 292 1.97 -8.25 32.41
C GLN A 292 2.63 -7.87 31.06
N GLN A 293 3.75 -8.50 30.66
CA GLN A 293 4.42 -8.20 29.39
C GLN A 293 3.77 -8.93 28.19
N LEU A 294 3.17 -10.11 28.44
CA LEU A 294 2.39 -10.84 27.44
C LEU A 294 1.13 -10.04 27.05
N GLY A 295 0.49 -9.36 28.00
CA GLY A 295 -0.64 -8.46 27.75
C GLY A 295 -0.30 -7.35 26.76
N ALA A 296 0.80 -6.62 26.97
CA ALA A 296 1.20 -5.52 26.10
C ALA A 296 1.51 -5.96 24.65
N LEU A 297 2.14 -7.12 24.47
CA LEU A 297 2.42 -7.68 23.14
C LEU A 297 1.16 -8.19 22.45
N LEU A 298 0.26 -8.84 23.20
CA LEU A 298 -1.05 -9.26 22.69
C LEU A 298 -1.93 -8.06 22.35
N ASP A 299 -1.89 -6.99 23.15
CA ASP A 299 -2.64 -5.76 22.89
C ASP A 299 -2.10 -5.00 21.67
N ALA A 300 -0.77 -4.99 21.47
CA ALA A 300 -0.17 -4.48 20.25
C ALA A 300 -0.57 -5.32 19.03
N ALA A 301 -0.52 -6.66 19.12
CA ALA A 301 -0.97 -7.55 18.06
C ALA A 301 -2.47 -7.38 17.75
N ARG A 302 -3.32 -7.20 18.77
CA ARG A 302 -4.75 -6.88 18.65
C ARG A 302 -5.04 -5.51 18.05
N ARG A 303 -4.09 -4.57 18.09
CA ARG A 303 -4.19 -3.28 17.39
C ARG A 303 -3.81 -3.43 15.92
N ILE A 304 -2.78 -4.23 15.63
CA ILE A 304 -2.26 -4.45 14.28
C ILE A 304 -3.19 -5.35 13.46
N TYR A 305 -3.70 -6.44 14.04
CA TYR A 305 -4.50 -7.46 13.37
C TYR A 305 -5.99 -7.29 13.69
N ARG A 306 -6.64 -6.37 12.98
CA ARG A 306 -8.09 -6.14 13.07
C ARG A 306 -8.74 -6.38 11.71
N PRO A 307 -10.03 -6.72 11.65
CA PRO A 307 -10.71 -6.75 10.34
C PRO A 307 -10.54 -5.44 9.57
N ALA A 308 -10.51 -4.30 10.28
CA ALA A 308 -10.25 -2.98 9.70
C ALA A 308 -8.82 -2.77 9.15
N SER A 309 -7.84 -3.58 9.54
CA SER A 309 -6.46 -3.48 9.04
C SER A 309 -6.25 -4.24 7.72
N LEU A 310 -7.24 -5.03 7.27
CA LEU A 310 -7.20 -5.65 5.95
C LEU A 310 -7.32 -4.56 4.87
N VAL A 311 -6.21 -4.27 4.19
CA VAL A 311 -6.12 -3.23 3.16
C VAL A 311 -6.75 -3.71 1.86
N GLY A 312 -7.59 -2.86 1.25
CA GLY A 312 -8.27 -3.14 -0.02
C GLY A 312 -9.61 -2.41 -0.14
N LEU A 313 -9.91 -1.94 -1.34
CA LEU A 313 -11.13 -1.25 -1.77
C LEU A 313 -12.03 -2.14 -2.66
N SER A 314 -11.46 -3.18 -3.27
CA SER A 314 -12.17 -4.12 -4.14
C SER A 314 -13.37 -4.77 -3.46
N SER A 315 -14.36 -5.20 -4.25
CA SER A 315 -15.53 -5.92 -3.75
C SER A 315 -15.13 -7.21 -3.04
N CYS A 316 -14.19 -7.97 -3.60
CA CYS A 316 -13.66 -9.20 -2.99
C CYS A 316 -13.06 -8.93 -1.60
N MET A 317 -12.26 -7.87 -1.43
CA MET A 317 -11.69 -7.55 -0.12
C MET A 317 -12.73 -7.03 0.87
N ARG A 318 -13.79 -6.34 0.41
CA ARG A 318 -14.92 -5.95 1.26
C ARG A 318 -15.67 -7.18 1.78
N GLU A 319 -15.99 -8.13 0.90
CA GLU A 319 -16.63 -9.39 1.27
C GLU A 319 -15.77 -10.22 2.22
N ALA A 320 -14.46 -10.33 1.93
CA ALA A 320 -13.51 -11.01 2.81
C ALA A 320 -13.47 -10.36 4.20
N ARG A 321 -13.47 -9.02 4.28
CA ARG A 321 -13.49 -8.27 5.55
C ARG A 321 -14.77 -8.54 6.35
N GLU A 322 -15.93 -8.59 5.69
CA GLU A 322 -17.21 -8.92 6.32
C GLU A 322 -17.22 -10.36 6.83
N CYS A 323 -16.76 -11.32 6.03
CA CYS A 323 -16.62 -12.72 6.43
C CYS A 323 -15.70 -12.88 7.64
N VAL A 324 -14.52 -12.26 7.62
CA VAL A 324 -13.56 -12.30 8.72
C VAL A 324 -14.16 -11.68 9.98
N THR A 325 -14.86 -10.54 9.86
CA THR A 325 -15.51 -9.89 11.01
C THR A 325 -16.53 -10.81 11.68
N ARG A 326 -17.36 -11.49 10.88
CA ARG A 326 -18.33 -12.48 11.35
C ARG A 326 -17.64 -13.69 12.00
N PHE A 327 -16.63 -14.24 11.34
CA PHE A 327 -15.92 -15.44 11.83
C PHE A 327 -15.02 -15.14 13.02
N CYS A 328 -14.60 -13.90 13.30
CA CYS A 328 -13.87 -13.56 14.52
C CYS A 328 -14.67 -13.93 15.79
N ALA A 329 -16.00 -13.78 15.76
CA ALA A 329 -16.89 -14.10 16.88
C ALA A 329 -17.14 -15.61 17.05
N GLU A 330 -17.04 -16.39 15.96
CA GLU A 330 -17.31 -17.82 15.96
C GLU A 330 -16.01 -18.63 16.06
N ARG A 331 -15.82 -19.44 17.11
CA ARG A 331 -14.65 -20.36 17.24
C ARG A 331 -14.71 -21.59 16.30
N ARG A 332 -15.46 -21.51 15.20
CA ARG A 332 -15.60 -22.59 14.21
C ARG A 332 -14.34 -22.71 13.33
N PRO A 333 -14.10 -23.89 12.71
CA PRO A 333 -13.06 -24.04 11.71
C PRO A 333 -13.28 -23.10 10.54
N VAL A 334 -12.23 -22.41 10.06
CA VAL A 334 -12.32 -21.47 8.93
C VAL A 334 -11.34 -21.89 7.83
N LEU A 335 -11.78 -21.86 6.58
CA LEU A 335 -10.94 -22.08 5.41
C LEU A 335 -10.63 -20.76 4.71
N CYS A 336 -9.35 -20.44 4.56
CA CYS A 336 -8.85 -19.31 3.78
C CYS A 336 -8.39 -19.83 2.41
N ARG A 337 -9.14 -19.51 1.36
CA ARG A 337 -8.84 -19.91 -0.01
C ARG A 337 -8.18 -18.78 -0.77
N GLY A 338 -7.21 -19.10 -1.61
CA GLY A 338 -6.61 -18.17 -2.55
C GLY A 338 -5.20 -18.59 -2.95
N ASP A 339 -4.63 -17.88 -3.90
CA ASP A 339 -3.31 -18.19 -4.42
C ASP A 339 -2.20 -17.90 -3.41
N ASP A 340 -1.00 -18.40 -3.69
CA ASP A 340 0.16 -18.16 -2.85
C ASP A 340 0.52 -16.68 -2.81
N GLY A 341 0.81 -16.18 -1.60
CA GLY A 341 1.05 -14.76 -1.37
C GLY A 341 -0.20 -13.87 -1.40
N ALA A 342 -1.43 -14.40 -1.55
CA ALA A 342 -2.65 -13.58 -1.57
C ALA A 342 -3.02 -12.92 -0.21
N GLY A 343 -2.39 -13.35 0.88
CA GLY A 343 -2.63 -12.83 2.25
C GLY A 343 -3.32 -13.80 3.22
N LYS A 344 -3.40 -15.10 2.88
CA LYS A 344 -4.08 -16.14 3.69
C LYS A 344 -3.63 -16.17 5.15
N THR A 345 -2.32 -16.13 5.40
CA THR A 345 -1.74 -16.12 6.75
C THR A 345 -2.10 -14.86 7.53
N HIS A 346 -2.23 -13.70 6.86
CA HIS A 346 -2.63 -12.45 7.50
C HIS A 346 -4.11 -12.51 7.96
N ILE A 347 -4.98 -13.12 7.15
CA ILE A 347 -6.37 -13.38 7.55
C ILE A 347 -6.43 -14.31 8.75
N ALA A 348 -5.66 -15.40 8.75
CA ALA A 348 -5.62 -16.32 9.89
C ALA A 348 -5.18 -15.63 11.19
N ARG A 349 -4.18 -14.74 11.13
CA ARG A 349 -3.77 -13.91 12.27
C ARG A 349 -4.87 -12.95 12.70
N THR A 350 -5.59 -12.36 11.74
CA THR A 350 -6.72 -11.46 12.02
C THR A 350 -7.87 -12.18 12.71
N LEU A 351 -8.18 -13.43 12.31
CA LEU A 351 -9.18 -14.26 12.98
C LEU A 351 -8.78 -14.63 14.41
N HIS A 352 -7.49 -14.82 14.65
CA HIS A 352 -6.97 -15.15 15.97
C HIS A 352 -6.98 -13.94 16.92
N TYR A 353 -6.31 -12.84 16.54
CA TYR A 353 -6.16 -11.65 17.36
C TYR A 353 -7.40 -10.76 17.37
N GLY A 354 -8.23 -10.81 16.32
CA GLY A 354 -9.52 -10.12 16.28
C GLY A 354 -10.62 -10.82 17.07
N GLY A 355 -10.42 -12.09 17.47
CA GLY A 355 -11.34 -12.87 18.29
C GLY A 355 -10.92 -12.96 19.76
N GLU A 356 -11.68 -13.72 20.54
CA GLU A 356 -11.43 -13.96 21.98
C GLU A 356 -10.44 -15.12 22.24
N SER A 357 -9.45 -15.30 21.37
CA SER A 357 -8.43 -16.34 21.58
C SER A 357 -7.47 -15.90 22.69
N GLY A 358 -7.25 -16.76 23.68
CA GLY A 358 -6.38 -16.50 24.83
C GLY A 358 -5.01 -17.20 24.75
N GLY A 359 -4.94 -18.28 23.97
CA GLY A 359 -3.72 -19.07 23.73
C GLY A 359 -2.91 -18.60 22.53
N PRO A 360 -1.83 -19.32 22.16
CA PRO A 360 -0.92 -18.90 21.09
C PRO A 360 -1.49 -19.18 19.68
N PHE A 361 -0.98 -18.44 18.70
CA PHE A 361 -1.18 -18.71 17.27
C PHE A 361 -0.01 -19.54 16.75
N LEU A 362 -0.25 -20.78 16.33
CA LEU A 362 0.78 -21.64 15.73
C LEU A 362 0.43 -21.91 14.27
N ALA A 363 1.41 -21.92 13.38
CA ALA A 363 1.21 -22.23 11.96
C ALA A 363 2.12 -23.38 11.53
N VAL A 364 1.61 -24.26 10.67
CA VAL A 364 2.36 -25.36 10.08
C VAL A 364 1.91 -25.56 8.65
N ARG A 365 2.87 -25.78 7.75
CA ARG A 365 2.60 -26.09 6.35
C ARG A 365 2.63 -27.60 6.14
N CYS A 366 1.51 -28.15 5.70
CA CYS A 366 1.35 -29.59 5.53
C CYS A 366 2.32 -30.16 4.48
N SER A 367 2.63 -29.41 3.42
CA SER A 367 3.56 -29.82 2.38
C SER A 367 5.04 -29.72 2.76
N ALA A 368 5.39 -29.09 3.88
CA ALA A 368 6.79 -28.85 4.26
C ALA A 368 7.46 -30.04 4.95
N LEU A 369 6.69 -31.02 5.42
CA LEU A 369 7.17 -32.15 6.21
C LEU A 369 6.70 -33.47 5.62
N GLU A 370 7.53 -34.51 5.77
CA GLU A 370 7.09 -35.87 5.47
C GLU A 370 5.92 -36.30 6.36
N PRO A 371 4.99 -37.16 5.89
CA PRO A 371 3.76 -37.51 6.62
C PRO A 371 3.96 -37.94 8.07
N GLN A 372 4.99 -38.76 8.34
CA GLN A 372 5.30 -39.24 9.69
C GLN A 372 5.85 -38.13 10.60
N SER A 373 6.63 -37.20 10.04
CA SER A 373 7.16 -36.04 10.77
C SER A 373 6.05 -35.02 11.05
N LEU A 374 5.15 -34.80 10.08
CA LEU A 374 3.98 -33.96 10.23
C LEU A 374 3.05 -34.49 11.33
N GLU A 375 2.81 -35.80 11.37
CA GLU A 375 2.00 -36.45 12.41
C GLU A 375 2.57 -36.19 13.82
N ARG A 376 3.88 -36.39 13.98
CA ARG A 376 4.59 -36.17 15.26
C ARG A 376 4.56 -34.71 15.69
N GLU A 377 4.69 -33.78 14.76
CA GLU A 377 4.65 -32.35 15.07
C GLU A 377 3.22 -31.89 15.42
N LEU A 378 2.19 -32.39 14.72
CA LEU A 378 0.79 -32.04 14.98
C LEU A 378 0.25 -32.62 16.29
N PHE A 379 0.42 -33.93 16.50
CA PHE A 379 -0.22 -34.69 17.59
C PHE A 379 0.73 -35.01 18.76
N GLY A 380 2.04 -34.83 18.59
CA GLY A 380 3.02 -35.19 19.61
C GLY A 380 3.25 -36.70 19.69
N TYR A 381 4.18 -37.09 20.55
CA TYR A 381 4.54 -38.50 20.75
C TYR A 381 4.92 -38.78 22.20
N VAL A 382 4.78 -40.04 22.60
CA VAL A 382 5.27 -40.55 23.89
C VAL A 382 6.63 -41.23 23.72
N GLN A 383 7.37 -41.37 24.81
CA GLN A 383 8.63 -42.09 24.86
C GLN A 383 8.44 -43.52 24.31
N GLY A 384 9.33 -43.94 23.40
CA GLY A 384 9.28 -45.27 22.79
C GLY A 384 8.26 -45.44 21.65
N ALA A 385 7.61 -44.38 21.19
CA ALA A 385 6.73 -44.43 20.02
C ALA A 385 7.47 -44.78 18.70
N PHE A 386 8.77 -44.50 18.62
CA PHE A 386 9.68 -44.85 17.52
C PHE A 386 11.12 -44.91 18.05
N GLU A 387 12.07 -45.43 17.25
CA GLU A 387 13.46 -45.70 17.69
C GLU A 387 14.18 -44.48 18.29
N ASP A 388 13.94 -43.28 17.76
CA ASP A 388 14.54 -42.00 18.22
C ASP A 388 13.72 -41.25 19.29
N ALA A 389 12.65 -41.83 19.83
CA ALA A 389 11.75 -41.15 20.78
C ALA A 389 12.32 -41.14 22.21
N ALA A 390 13.33 -40.29 22.46
CA ALA A 390 14.05 -40.18 23.73
C ALA A 390 13.22 -39.66 24.92
N GLY A 391 11.99 -39.17 24.69
CA GLY A 391 11.09 -38.67 25.73
C GLY A 391 9.74 -38.20 25.17
N ASP A 392 8.80 -37.89 26.07
CA ASP A 392 7.48 -37.38 25.70
C ASP A 392 7.58 -35.96 25.13
N ARG A 393 6.87 -35.71 24.03
CA ARG A 393 6.78 -34.38 23.41
C ARG A 393 5.34 -34.03 23.06
N PRO A 394 4.81 -32.88 23.55
CA PRO A 394 3.47 -32.44 23.19
C PRO A 394 3.40 -31.94 21.75
N GLY A 395 2.29 -32.22 21.07
CA GLY A 395 2.03 -31.79 19.70
C GLY A 395 1.63 -30.31 19.58
N LEU A 396 1.58 -29.80 18.35
CA LEU A 396 1.13 -28.44 18.05
C LEU A 396 -0.27 -28.16 18.59
N PHE A 397 -1.23 -29.09 18.46
CA PHE A 397 -2.58 -28.89 18.99
C PHE A 397 -2.60 -28.73 20.52
N GLN A 398 -1.79 -29.52 21.24
CA GLN A 398 -1.66 -29.41 22.70
C GLN A 398 -1.02 -28.08 23.11
N ARG A 399 0.00 -27.66 22.35
CA ARG A 399 0.74 -26.42 22.62
C ARG A 399 -0.07 -25.18 22.27
N ALA A 400 -1.01 -25.30 21.34
CA ALA A 400 -1.97 -24.26 20.95
C ALA A 400 -3.29 -24.27 21.74
N ALA A 401 -3.32 -24.92 22.92
CA ALA A 401 -4.50 -24.90 23.79
C ALA A 401 -5.03 -23.47 24.03
N ASP A 402 -6.35 -23.30 23.95
CA ASP A 402 -7.09 -22.04 24.01
C ASP A 402 -6.71 -21.01 22.93
N GLY A 403 -5.91 -21.41 21.95
CA GLY A 403 -5.33 -20.59 20.89
C GLY A 403 -5.86 -20.96 19.50
N THR A 404 -5.01 -20.82 18.49
CA THR A 404 -5.37 -21.11 17.09
C THR A 404 -4.23 -21.79 16.35
N VAL A 405 -4.55 -22.83 15.59
CA VAL A 405 -3.61 -23.50 14.68
C VAL A 405 -4.00 -23.18 13.23
N LEU A 406 -3.04 -22.67 12.47
CA LEU A 406 -3.12 -22.52 11.02
C LEU A 406 -2.49 -23.74 10.34
N LEU A 407 -3.29 -24.47 9.56
CA LEU A 407 -2.86 -25.53 8.67
C LEU A 407 -2.73 -24.98 7.24
N GLU A 408 -1.50 -24.68 6.81
CA GLU A 408 -1.26 -24.20 5.45
C GLU A 408 -1.23 -25.35 4.45
N GLU A 409 -1.89 -25.16 3.30
CA GLU A 409 -2.09 -26.15 2.24
C GLU A 409 -2.73 -27.45 2.75
N ILE A 410 -3.92 -27.33 3.35
CA ILE A 410 -4.66 -28.47 3.92
C ILE A 410 -5.04 -29.53 2.86
N ALA A 411 -5.10 -29.16 1.58
CA ALA A 411 -5.34 -30.10 0.48
C ALA A 411 -4.26 -31.18 0.39
N GLU A 412 -3.04 -30.87 0.83
CA GLU A 412 -1.89 -31.80 0.84
C GLU A 412 -1.84 -32.67 2.11
N LEU A 413 -2.85 -32.59 2.99
CA LEU A 413 -2.88 -33.37 4.22
C LEU A 413 -3.10 -34.87 3.90
N PRO A 414 -2.24 -35.80 4.37
CA PRO A 414 -2.45 -37.23 4.15
C PRO A 414 -3.78 -37.74 4.74
N GLU A 415 -4.43 -38.69 4.08
CA GLU A 415 -5.74 -39.25 4.47
C GLU A 415 -5.78 -39.71 5.93
N ALA A 416 -4.74 -40.41 6.40
CA ALA A 416 -4.63 -40.86 7.79
C ALA A 416 -4.70 -39.70 8.80
N LEU A 417 -4.11 -38.54 8.46
CA LEU A 417 -4.14 -37.35 9.30
C LEU A 417 -5.46 -36.58 9.17
N GLN A 418 -6.12 -36.64 8.01
CA GLN A 418 -7.47 -36.09 7.84
C GLN A 418 -8.48 -36.76 8.79
N VAL A 419 -8.42 -38.09 8.92
CA VAL A 419 -9.29 -38.83 9.86
C VAL A 419 -9.03 -38.43 11.31
N ARG A 420 -7.77 -38.25 11.70
CA ARG A 420 -7.42 -37.80 13.05
C ARG A 420 -7.82 -36.34 13.31
N LEU A 421 -7.69 -35.48 12.31
CA LEU A 421 -8.13 -34.09 12.38
C LEU A 421 -9.66 -33.99 12.52
N LEU A 422 -10.41 -34.82 11.79
CA LEU A 422 -11.87 -34.89 11.92
C LEU A 422 -12.27 -35.24 13.35
N LYS A 423 -11.68 -36.30 13.92
CA LYS A 423 -11.90 -36.68 15.34
C LYS A 423 -11.57 -35.56 16.31
N LEU A 424 -10.47 -34.83 16.07
CA LEU A 424 -10.12 -33.67 16.90
C LEU A 424 -11.18 -32.57 16.84
N ILE A 425 -11.74 -32.30 15.66
CA ILE A 425 -12.76 -31.27 15.46
C ILE A 425 -14.08 -31.67 16.15
N GLU A 426 -14.48 -32.93 16.02
CA GLU A 426 -15.73 -33.47 16.56
C GLU A 426 -15.66 -33.74 18.07
N ASP A 427 -14.67 -34.50 18.52
CA ASP A 427 -14.58 -35.01 19.90
C ASP A 427 -13.83 -34.06 20.83
N LYS A 428 -13.12 -33.06 20.30
CA LYS A 428 -12.25 -32.13 21.08
C LYS A 428 -11.22 -32.87 21.95
N THR A 429 -10.80 -34.04 21.50
CA THR A 429 -9.78 -34.87 22.15
C THR A 429 -8.70 -35.27 21.16
N LEU A 430 -7.50 -35.52 21.66
CA LEU A 430 -6.43 -36.10 20.87
C LEU A 430 -5.65 -37.15 21.66
N ALA A 431 -5.15 -38.14 20.94
CA ALA A 431 -4.17 -39.09 21.45
C ALA A 431 -2.79 -38.79 20.84
N ARG A 432 -1.72 -38.90 21.62
CA ARG A 432 -0.34 -38.77 21.10
C ARG A 432 0.05 -40.02 20.30
N VAL A 433 1.00 -39.88 19.38
CA VAL A 433 1.54 -41.04 18.65
C VAL A 433 2.17 -42.02 19.64
N GLY A 434 1.76 -43.29 19.57
CA GLY A 434 2.20 -44.35 20.49
C GLY A 434 1.39 -44.47 21.79
N SER A 435 0.32 -43.67 21.96
CA SER A 435 -0.59 -43.75 23.12
C SER A 435 -2.05 -43.85 22.65
N GLU A 436 -2.86 -44.59 23.40
CA GLU A 436 -4.32 -44.63 23.22
C GLU A 436 -5.05 -43.66 24.16
N GLN A 437 -4.32 -42.98 25.05
CA GLN A 437 -4.88 -42.04 26.01
C GLN A 437 -5.40 -40.79 25.29
N GLN A 438 -6.70 -40.54 25.42
CA GLN A 438 -7.34 -39.33 24.90
C GLN A 438 -7.14 -38.16 25.89
N GLU A 439 -6.63 -37.05 25.38
CA GLU A 439 -6.42 -35.80 26.12
C GLU A 439 -7.35 -34.71 25.55
N PRO A 440 -8.16 -34.04 26.38
CA PRO A 440 -9.03 -32.96 25.92
C PRO A 440 -8.21 -31.73 25.53
N VAL A 441 -8.49 -31.15 24.37
CA VAL A 441 -7.83 -29.95 23.87
C VAL A 441 -8.85 -29.06 23.15
N ASP A 442 -9.02 -27.83 23.66
CA ASP A 442 -9.73 -26.79 22.94
C ASP A 442 -8.75 -25.96 22.09
N VAL A 443 -8.92 -26.02 20.78
CA VAL A 443 -8.11 -25.28 19.83
C VAL A 443 -8.96 -24.87 18.64
N ARG A 444 -8.81 -23.62 18.22
CA ARG A 444 -9.43 -23.15 16.97
C ARG A 444 -8.57 -23.56 15.79
N ILE A 445 -9.21 -24.11 14.75
CA ILE A 445 -8.50 -24.54 13.54
C ILE A 445 -8.79 -23.54 12.42
N VAL A 446 -7.74 -23.04 11.79
CA VAL A 446 -7.84 -22.28 10.54
C VAL A 446 -7.03 -23.05 9.50
N ALA A 447 -7.59 -23.23 8.32
CA ALA A 447 -6.94 -23.92 7.23
C ALA A 447 -6.71 -22.94 6.07
N SER A 448 -5.65 -23.15 5.29
CA SER A 448 -5.47 -22.47 4.01
C SER A 448 -5.35 -23.47 2.86
N SER A 449 -5.81 -23.08 1.68
CA SER A 449 -5.68 -23.90 0.47
C SER A 449 -5.58 -23.01 -0.76
N SER A 450 -4.63 -23.32 -1.65
CA SER A 450 -4.59 -22.79 -3.01
C SER A 450 -5.64 -23.44 -3.90
N GLU A 451 -5.76 -24.77 -3.84
CA GLU A 451 -6.75 -25.54 -4.61
C GLU A 451 -8.15 -25.49 -3.98
N PRO A 452 -9.24 -25.58 -4.79
CA PRO A 452 -10.59 -25.77 -4.28
C PRO A 452 -10.76 -27.16 -3.65
N LEU A 453 -11.05 -27.21 -2.35
CA LEU A 453 -11.22 -28.50 -1.64
C LEU A 453 -12.35 -29.37 -2.20
N ALA A 454 -13.38 -28.77 -2.80
CA ALA A 454 -14.45 -29.51 -3.46
C ALA A 454 -13.92 -30.42 -4.60
N GLU A 455 -12.90 -29.97 -5.33
CA GLU A 455 -12.25 -30.76 -6.37
C GLU A 455 -11.37 -31.85 -5.78
N ALA A 456 -10.64 -31.56 -4.69
CA ALA A 456 -9.86 -32.56 -3.96
C ALA A 456 -10.76 -33.68 -3.39
N VAL A 457 -11.97 -33.36 -2.94
CA VAL A 457 -12.99 -34.35 -2.53
C VAL A 457 -13.46 -35.18 -3.72
N ALA A 458 -13.77 -34.56 -4.85
CA ALA A 458 -14.21 -35.27 -6.06
C ALA A 458 -13.16 -36.25 -6.60
N GLN A 459 -11.88 -35.94 -6.40
CA GLN A 459 -10.73 -36.77 -6.77
C GLN A 459 -10.39 -37.84 -5.72
N GLY A 460 -11.12 -37.90 -4.60
CA GLY A 460 -10.86 -38.84 -3.50
C GLY A 460 -9.58 -38.53 -2.71
N ARG A 461 -8.99 -37.34 -2.87
CA ARG A 461 -7.81 -36.89 -2.10
C ARG A 461 -8.19 -36.29 -0.75
N PHE A 462 -9.43 -35.83 -0.58
CA PHE A 462 -9.91 -35.19 0.63
C PHE A 462 -11.20 -35.81 1.15
N LEU A 463 -11.29 -36.00 2.46
CA LEU A 463 -12.41 -36.67 3.12
C LEU A 463 -13.67 -35.78 3.10
N PRO A 464 -14.81 -36.25 2.55
CA PRO A 464 -16.04 -35.46 2.49
C PRO A 464 -16.51 -34.96 3.86
N ALA A 465 -16.44 -35.81 4.89
CA ALA A 465 -16.84 -35.46 6.25
C ALA A 465 -16.00 -34.31 6.84
N LEU A 466 -14.71 -34.25 6.51
CA LEU A 466 -13.86 -33.14 6.95
C LEU A 466 -14.19 -31.85 6.21
N TRP A 467 -14.54 -31.93 4.91
CA TRP A 467 -14.95 -30.78 4.12
C TRP A 467 -16.22 -30.11 4.65
N GLU A 468 -17.19 -30.87 5.15
CA GLU A 468 -18.43 -30.33 5.71
C GLU A 468 -18.18 -29.31 6.83
N HIS A 469 -17.16 -29.54 7.67
CA HIS A 469 -16.79 -28.62 8.76
C HIS A 469 -16.19 -27.29 8.28
N PHE A 470 -15.56 -27.25 7.11
CA PHE A 470 -14.96 -26.04 6.55
C PHE A 470 -15.89 -25.30 5.59
N SER A 471 -16.79 -26.03 4.90
CA SER A 471 -17.66 -25.47 3.86
C SER A 471 -18.57 -24.33 4.34
N ALA A 472 -18.91 -24.30 5.64
CA ALA A 472 -19.74 -23.26 6.25
C ALA A 472 -18.99 -21.95 6.52
N CYS A 473 -17.64 -21.96 6.54
CA CYS A 473 -16.82 -20.83 6.94
C CYS A 473 -15.62 -20.66 6.00
N VAL A 474 -15.91 -20.22 4.77
CA VAL A 474 -14.89 -19.98 3.73
C VAL A 474 -14.66 -18.48 3.55
N VAL A 475 -13.38 -18.08 3.50
CA VAL A 475 -12.94 -16.74 3.11
C VAL A 475 -12.13 -16.90 1.83
N GLU A 476 -12.64 -16.35 0.74
CA GLU A 476 -11.97 -16.39 -0.57
C GLU A 476 -11.17 -15.11 -0.80
N LEU A 477 -9.95 -15.27 -1.31
CA LEU A 477 -9.08 -14.18 -1.73
C LEU A 477 -8.75 -14.34 -3.21
N ALA A 478 -9.18 -13.37 -4.00
CA ALA A 478 -8.80 -13.29 -5.41
C ALA A 478 -7.29 -12.96 -5.56
N PRO A 479 -6.67 -13.42 -6.66
CA PRO A 479 -5.32 -13.01 -7.03
C PRO A 479 -5.22 -11.48 -7.16
N LEU A 480 -4.04 -10.91 -6.92
CA LEU A 480 -3.80 -9.47 -6.99
C LEU A 480 -4.06 -8.91 -8.39
N GLY A 481 -3.72 -9.66 -9.45
CA GLY A 481 -4.05 -9.33 -10.83
C GLY A 481 -5.56 -9.32 -11.16
N GLU A 482 -6.44 -9.79 -10.29
CA GLU A 482 -7.91 -9.61 -10.47
C GLU A 482 -8.44 -8.40 -9.68
N ARG A 483 -7.62 -7.81 -8.82
CA ARG A 483 -7.97 -6.69 -7.92
C ARG A 483 -6.96 -5.53 -8.01
N HIS A 484 -6.70 -5.07 -9.24
CA HIS A 484 -5.78 -3.95 -9.50
C HIS A 484 -6.08 -2.68 -8.68
N GLU A 485 -7.35 -2.44 -8.34
CA GLU A 485 -7.80 -1.34 -7.48
C GLU A 485 -7.15 -1.34 -6.08
N ASP A 486 -6.69 -2.51 -5.60
CA ASP A 486 -6.08 -2.66 -4.29
C ASP A 486 -4.57 -2.38 -4.29
N ILE A 487 -3.91 -2.40 -5.47
CA ILE A 487 -2.45 -2.29 -5.60
C ILE A 487 -1.95 -0.97 -5.02
N ALA A 488 -2.57 0.16 -5.36
CA ALA A 488 -2.15 1.48 -4.87
C ALA A 488 -2.28 1.61 -3.35
N ALA A 489 -3.36 1.07 -2.78
CA ALA A 489 -3.59 1.09 -1.34
C ALA A 489 -2.59 0.19 -0.60
N LEU A 490 -2.30 -1.00 -1.13
CA LEU A 490 -1.32 -1.93 -0.59
C LEU A 490 0.11 -1.36 -0.68
N ALA A 491 0.51 -0.81 -1.82
CA ALA A 491 1.81 -0.20 -2.01
C ALA A 491 2.03 0.97 -1.04
N THR A 492 1.03 1.84 -0.90
CA THR A 492 1.08 2.94 0.07
C THR A 492 1.20 2.43 1.51
N HIS A 493 0.47 1.36 1.85
CA HIS A 493 0.58 0.73 3.16
C HIS A 493 1.99 0.21 3.44
N PHE A 494 2.60 -0.51 2.50
CA PHE A 494 3.96 -1.04 2.65
C PHE A 494 5.03 0.06 2.69
N VAL A 495 4.88 1.14 1.91
CA VAL A 495 5.79 2.29 2.01
C VAL A 495 5.68 2.96 3.37
N ASN A 496 4.49 3.09 3.94
CA ASN A 496 4.35 3.62 5.31
C ASN A 496 4.96 2.68 6.36
N LEU A 497 4.94 1.37 6.12
CA LEU A 497 5.49 0.37 7.03
C LEU A 497 7.02 0.32 7.00
N TYR A 498 7.62 0.35 5.81
CA TYR A 498 9.06 0.17 5.62
C TYR A 498 9.82 1.48 5.38
N GLY A 499 9.17 2.48 4.79
CA GLY A 499 9.81 3.71 4.33
C GLY A 499 10.38 4.59 5.43
N ALA A 500 9.79 4.59 6.64
CA ALA A 500 10.27 5.40 7.77
C ALA A 500 11.74 5.07 8.15
N GLY A 501 12.17 3.82 8.01
CA GLY A 501 13.56 3.40 8.26
C GLY A 501 14.56 3.86 7.20
N HIS A 502 14.07 4.24 6.01
CA HIS A 502 14.87 4.57 4.83
C HIS A 502 14.65 6.02 4.35
N GLY A 503 13.91 6.85 5.10
CA GLY A 503 13.59 8.23 4.71
C GLY A 503 12.67 8.32 3.48
N VAL A 504 11.90 7.26 3.20
CA VAL A 504 10.91 7.22 2.12
C VAL A 504 9.54 7.53 2.70
N HIS A 505 8.85 8.50 2.12
CA HIS A 505 7.57 9.01 2.66
C HIS A 505 6.40 8.91 1.69
N GLY A 506 6.60 8.32 0.51
CA GLY A 506 5.54 8.14 -0.48
C GLY A 506 6.01 7.53 -1.79
N LEU A 507 5.05 7.32 -2.68
CA LEU A 507 5.24 6.81 -4.04
C LEU A 507 5.08 7.97 -5.03
N ALA A 508 5.91 7.99 -6.07
CA ALA A 508 5.71 8.87 -7.21
C ALA A 508 4.73 8.24 -8.22
N ASP A 509 4.11 9.07 -9.07
CA ASP A 509 3.08 8.64 -10.01
C ASP A 509 3.62 7.60 -11.02
N ASP A 510 4.87 7.73 -11.44
CA ASP A 510 5.55 6.79 -12.34
C ASP A 510 5.70 5.39 -11.71
N ALA A 511 5.97 5.31 -10.41
CA ALA A 511 6.02 4.05 -9.69
C ALA A 511 4.64 3.43 -9.56
N LEU A 512 3.60 4.22 -9.28
CA LEU A 512 2.22 3.72 -9.18
C LEU A 512 1.73 3.15 -10.52
N GLU A 513 2.03 3.82 -11.63
CA GLU A 513 1.71 3.32 -12.97
C GLU A 513 2.40 1.99 -13.26
N ALA A 514 3.69 1.88 -12.98
CA ALA A 514 4.45 0.65 -13.17
C ALA A 514 3.93 -0.51 -12.30
N LEU A 515 3.59 -0.24 -11.04
CA LEU A 515 3.01 -1.23 -10.13
C LEU A 515 1.61 -1.69 -10.58
N ALA A 516 0.80 -0.80 -11.15
CA ALA A 516 -0.55 -1.10 -11.62
C ALA A 516 -0.58 -1.91 -12.92
N LEU A 517 0.46 -1.81 -13.75
CA LEU A 517 0.60 -2.54 -15.02
C LEU A 517 1.12 -3.98 -14.87
N HIS A 518 1.65 -4.34 -13.70
CA HIS A 518 2.21 -5.67 -13.45
C HIS A 518 1.13 -6.66 -12.99
N ASP A 519 1.21 -7.92 -13.45
CA ASP A 519 0.20 -8.96 -13.15
C ASP A 519 0.31 -9.56 -11.73
N TRP A 520 1.46 -9.41 -11.07
CA TRP A 520 1.76 -9.90 -9.72
C TRP A 520 1.51 -11.41 -9.51
N PRO A 521 2.26 -12.30 -10.18
CA PRO A 521 2.11 -13.76 -10.03
C PRO A 521 2.32 -14.25 -8.58
N GLY A 522 3.14 -13.58 -7.77
CA GLY A 522 3.33 -13.86 -6.34
C GLY A 522 2.42 -13.03 -5.43
N ASN A 523 1.40 -12.37 -5.99
CA ASN A 523 0.36 -11.62 -5.30
C ASN A 523 0.92 -10.54 -4.33
N VAL A 524 0.33 -10.43 -3.15
CA VAL A 524 0.67 -9.40 -2.15
C VAL A 524 2.07 -9.63 -1.58
N ALA A 525 2.52 -10.88 -1.46
CA ALA A 525 3.86 -11.19 -0.97
C ALA A 525 4.96 -10.70 -1.93
N GLU A 526 4.74 -10.82 -3.24
CA GLU A 526 5.64 -10.25 -4.25
C GLU A 526 5.61 -8.72 -4.24
N LEU A 527 4.43 -8.11 -4.12
CA LEU A 527 4.30 -6.65 -3.99
C LEU A 527 5.03 -6.13 -2.75
N GLU A 528 4.89 -6.81 -1.62
CA GLU A 528 5.57 -6.46 -0.37
C GLU A 528 7.10 -6.51 -0.51
N ASP A 529 7.65 -7.60 -1.04
CA ASP A 529 9.10 -7.75 -1.29
C ASP A 529 9.62 -6.71 -2.29
N CYS A 530 8.84 -6.42 -3.34
CA CYS A 530 9.15 -5.39 -4.32
C CYS A 530 9.29 -4.00 -3.68
N ILE A 531 8.30 -3.59 -2.88
CA ILE A 531 8.31 -2.30 -2.19
C ILE A 531 9.42 -2.23 -1.13
N LEU A 532 9.65 -3.32 -0.39
CA LEU A 532 10.74 -3.40 0.60
C LEU A 532 12.10 -3.14 -0.07
N ARG A 533 12.41 -3.88 -1.14
CA ARG A 533 13.67 -3.69 -1.89
C ARG A 533 13.79 -2.31 -2.51
N ALA A 534 12.68 -1.76 -3.00
CA ALA A 534 12.68 -0.41 -3.54
C ALA A 534 12.89 0.67 -2.46
N CYS A 535 12.41 0.45 -1.23
CA CYS A 535 12.74 1.31 -0.08
C CYS A 535 14.21 1.20 0.31
N GLU A 536 14.81 0.00 0.28
CA GLU A 536 16.25 -0.20 0.54
C GLU A 536 17.14 0.46 -0.52
N ALA A 537 16.70 0.46 -1.78
CA ALA A 537 17.40 1.09 -2.90
C ALA A 537 17.23 2.62 -2.94
N CYS A 538 16.18 3.15 -2.31
CA CYS A 538 15.94 4.59 -2.23
C CYS A 538 16.76 5.19 -1.07
N SER A 539 17.41 6.33 -1.33
CA SER A 539 18.27 6.96 -0.32
C SER A 539 17.51 7.92 0.59
N VAL A 540 16.58 8.73 0.06
CA VAL A 540 15.60 9.58 0.77
C VAL A 540 14.54 10.06 -0.25
N GLY A 541 13.27 10.18 0.13
CA GLY A 541 12.26 10.93 -0.63
C GLY A 541 11.07 10.12 -1.13
N LEU A 542 10.73 10.27 -2.41
CA LEU A 542 9.64 9.53 -3.07
C LEU A 542 10.19 8.34 -3.86
N LEU A 543 9.51 7.21 -3.75
CA LEU A 543 9.83 5.99 -4.49
C LEU A 543 9.31 6.14 -5.92
N SER A 544 10.24 6.35 -6.87
CA SER A 544 9.99 6.41 -8.32
C SER A 544 10.20 5.07 -9.02
N ALA A 545 9.76 4.96 -10.28
CA ALA A 545 9.86 3.72 -11.07
C ALA A 545 11.31 3.24 -11.26
N ALA A 546 12.30 4.14 -11.16
CA ALA A 546 13.71 3.80 -11.25
C ALA A 546 14.21 2.90 -10.10
N HIS A 547 13.54 2.96 -8.95
CA HIS A 547 13.89 2.16 -7.76
C HIS A 547 13.22 0.78 -7.77
N LEU A 548 12.24 0.56 -8.65
CA LEU A 548 11.55 -0.72 -8.77
C LEU A 548 12.45 -1.76 -9.48
N PRO A 549 12.29 -3.06 -9.17
CA PRO A 549 12.98 -4.13 -9.88
C PRO A 549 12.73 -4.06 -11.40
N PRO A 550 13.72 -4.44 -12.23
CA PRO A 550 13.57 -4.43 -13.69
C PRO A 550 12.37 -5.24 -14.19
N SER A 551 12.03 -6.34 -13.52
CA SER A 551 10.88 -7.18 -13.87
C SER A 551 9.54 -6.44 -13.81
N VAL A 552 9.41 -5.45 -12.92
CA VAL A 552 8.20 -4.64 -12.73
C VAL A 552 8.28 -3.36 -13.56
N ARG A 553 9.47 -2.74 -13.63
CA ARG A 553 9.72 -1.53 -14.42
C ARG A 553 9.57 -1.77 -15.92
N ASP A 554 10.08 -2.90 -16.41
CA ASP A 554 10.21 -3.18 -17.84
C ASP A 554 8.97 -3.93 -18.40
N SER A 555 7.96 -4.25 -17.57
CA SER A 555 6.65 -4.75 -18.04
C SER A 555 5.94 -3.79 -19.00
N CYS A 556 6.32 -2.51 -18.96
CA CYS A 556 5.85 -1.49 -19.89
C CYS A 556 6.45 -1.62 -21.31
N ALA A 557 7.49 -2.44 -21.52
CA ALA A 557 8.17 -2.59 -22.81
C ALA A 557 7.45 -3.53 -23.81
N GLY A 558 6.35 -4.17 -23.39
CA GLY A 558 5.59 -5.14 -24.19
C GLY A 558 4.31 -4.62 -24.86
N LEU A 559 3.95 -3.34 -24.67
CA LEU A 559 2.80 -2.74 -25.35
C LEU A 559 3.25 -2.15 -26.70
N PRO A 560 2.52 -2.39 -27.81
CA PRO A 560 2.76 -1.63 -29.03
C PRO A 560 2.55 -0.14 -28.73
N VAL A 561 3.57 0.65 -29.04
CA VAL A 561 3.63 2.11 -28.83
C VAL A 561 2.68 2.84 -29.77
N CYS A 562 1.37 2.59 -29.63
CA CYS A 562 0.34 3.19 -30.48
C CYS A 562 -0.70 4.02 -29.71
N ASP A 563 -0.79 3.92 -28.38
CA ASP A 563 -1.88 4.57 -27.62
C ASP A 563 -1.43 5.58 -26.53
N LEU A 564 -0.18 6.04 -26.55
CA LEU A 564 0.24 7.17 -25.72
C LEU A 564 0.43 8.41 -26.60
N ILE A 565 -0.51 9.35 -26.50
CA ILE A 565 -0.33 10.73 -26.95
C ILE A 565 0.83 11.31 -26.12
N PRO A 566 1.98 11.67 -26.70
CA PRO A 566 3.04 12.33 -25.95
C PRO A 566 2.60 13.77 -25.70
N VAL A 567 2.34 14.13 -24.45
CA VAL A 567 2.43 15.52 -24.01
C VAL A 567 3.88 15.93 -24.16
N ALA A 568 4.15 16.86 -25.07
CA ALA A 568 5.50 17.36 -25.32
C ALA A 568 6.06 18.06 -24.08
N SER A 569 6.94 17.37 -23.35
CA SER A 569 7.92 18.01 -22.46
C SER A 569 9.00 18.65 -23.33
N ALA A 570 9.03 19.97 -23.35
CA ALA A 570 10.03 20.76 -24.04
C ALA A 570 11.42 20.60 -23.39
N SER A 571 12.38 20.02 -24.11
CA SER A 571 13.81 20.34 -23.91
C SER A 571 14.68 20.02 -25.13
N ARG A 572 15.11 21.10 -25.79
CA ARG A 572 16.45 21.41 -26.33
C ARG A 572 17.22 20.38 -27.17
N GLU A 573 17.33 20.74 -28.45
CA GLU A 573 18.54 20.77 -29.30
C GLU A 573 19.72 19.87 -28.94
N ALA A 574 20.03 18.90 -29.82
CA ALA A 574 21.39 18.60 -30.24
C ALA A 574 21.42 17.94 -31.63
N VAL A 575 22.36 18.41 -32.45
CA VAL A 575 22.64 18.10 -33.86
C VAL A 575 23.65 16.95 -33.98
N GLY A 576 23.56 16.12 -35.04
CA GLY A 576 24.63 15.19 -35.50
C GLY A 576 24.08 13.82 -35.96
N VAL A 577 23.75 13.53 -37.22
CA VAL A 577 24.57 13.32 -38.45
C VAL A 577 25.21 11.90 -38.57
N HIS A 578 24.61 11.06 -39.44
CA HIS A 578 25.18 9.95 -40.28
C HIS A 578 25.69 8.65 -39.60
N SER A 579 25.50 7.38 -40.05
CA SER A 579 25.05 6.73 -41.31
C SER A 579 24.87 5.20 -41.13
N GLY A 580 23.92 4.59 -41.89
CA GLY A 580 23.92 3.21 -42.44
C GLY A 580 23.77 2.02 -41.47
N GLU A 581 23.03 0.93 -41.71
CA GLU A 581 22.32 0.37 -42.87
C GLU A 581 21.22 -0.55 -42.30
N VAL A 582 19.99 -0.47 -42.83
CA VAL A 582 18.97 -1.51 -42.63
C VAL A 582 18.80 -2.23 -43.97
N ALA A 583 19.24 -3.49 -43.99
CA ALA A 583 18.98 -4.40 -45.08
C ALA A 583 17.46 -4.64 -45.19
N ARG A 584 16.95 -4.34 -46.38
CA ARG A 584 15.55 -4.41 -46.78
C ARG A 584 15.06 -5.84 -46.97
N SER A 585 13.79 -6.00 -46.57
CA SER A 585 12.68 -6.56 -47.35
C SER A 585 12.80 -7.96 -47.95
N GLY A 586 11.81 -8.77 -47.57
CA GLY A 586 11.15 -9.70 -48.49
C GLY A 586 9.64 -9.61 -48.38
N LEU A 587 9.02 -8.69 -49.15
CA LEU A 587 7.62 -8.64 -49.60
C LEU A 587 6.54 -8.36 -48.53
N LEU A 588 5.72 -7.30 -48.62
CA LEU A 588 4.73 -7.04 -49.67
C LEU A 588 4.47 -5.53 -49.84
N ARG A 589 4.12 -5.14 -51.07
CA ARG A 589 3.89 -3.78 -51.59
C ARG A 589 2.86 -2.98 -50.77
N GLY A 590 3.21 -1.73 -50.41
CA GLY A 590 2.23 -0.73 -49.96
C GLY A 590 1.20 -0.46 -51.05
N ARG A 591 -0.08 -0.34 -50.67
CA ARG A 591 -1.12 0.00 -51.65
C ARG A 591 -1.11 1.52 -51.85
N ASP A 592 -1.41 1.98 -53.06
CA ASP A 592 -1.38 3.41 -53.46
C ASP A 592 -2.27 4.34 -52.59
N TRP A 593 -3.14 3.77 -51.76
CA TRP A 593 -4.10 4.47 -50.90
C TRP A 593 -3.72 4.51 -49.43
N ASP A 594 -2.55 3.99 -49.06
CA ASP A 594 -2.04 4.14 -47.70
C ASP A 594 -1.69 5.62 -47.45
N ILE A 595 -2.03 6.09 -46.25
CA ILE A 595 -1.73 7.45 -45.82
C ILE A 595 -0.25 7.49 -45.42
N THR A 596 0.51 8.38 -46.03
CA THR A 596 1.96 8.49 -45.82
C THR A 596 2.31 9.89 -45.31
N ASP A 597 3.46 10.03 -44.66
CA ASP A 597 3.95 11.30 -44.12
C ASP A 597 4.20 12.37 -45.21
N ASP A 598 4.28 11.94 -46.47
CA ASP A 598 4.41 12.81 -47.65
C ASP A 598 3.06 13.37 -48.17
N ASP A 599 1.91 12.99 -47.58
CA ASP A 599 0.61 13.47 -48.01
C ASP A 599 0.33 14.92 -47.57
N PRO A 600 -0.29 15.75 -48.43
CA PRO A 600 -0.71 17.09 -48.03
C PRO A 600 -1.72 17.03 -46.88
N ILE A 601 -1.52 17.88 -45.87
CA ILE A 601 -2.40 17.99 -44.71
C ILE A 601 -3.71 18.65 -45.13
N SER A 602 -4.60 17.86 -45.71
CA SER A 602 -5.91 18.27 -46.19
C SER A 602 -6.94 17.19 -45.87
N LEU A 603 -8.00 17.59 -45.15
CA LEU A 603 -9.12 16.70 -44.80
C LEU A 603 -9.75 16.05 -46.04
N ASP A 604 -9.83 16.80 -47.15
CA ASP A 604 -10.38 16.30 -48.41
C ASP A 604 -9.47 15.22 -49.05
N HIS A 605 -8.15 15.31 -48.88
CA HIS A 605 -7.18 14.35 -49.41
C HIS A 605 -7.20 13.02 -48.65
N TYR A 606 -7.25 13.09 -47.32
CA TYR A 606 -7.37 11.90 -46.48
C TYR A 606 -8.74 11.22 -46.63
N GLU A 607 -9.81 11.99 -46.77
CA GLU A 607 -11.15 11.45 -47.03
C GLU A 607 -11.19 10.68 -48.35
N MET A 608 -10.55 11.20 -49.41
CA MET A 608 -10.41 10.52 -50.69
C MET A 608 -9.64 9.19 -50.56
N LYS A 609 -8.49 9.18 -49.87
CA LYS A 609 -7.69 7.96 -49.67
C LYS A 609 -8.42 6.87 -48.87
N VAL A 610 -9.15 7.26 -47.82
CA VAL A 610 -9.94 6.32 -47.01
C VAL A 610 -11.09 5.70 -47.84
N LEU A 611 -11.75 6.50 -48.67
CA LEU A 611 -12.78 6.01 -49.59
C LEU A 611 -12.22 4.99 -50.60
N MET A 612 -11.04 5.27 -51.16
CA MET A 612 -10.39 4.36 -52.11
C MET A 612 -9.90 3.08 -51.46
N ARG A 613 -9.31 3.17 -50.27
CA ARG A 613 -8.89 1.99 -49.50
C ARG A 613 -10.07 1.08 -49.16
N ALA A 614 -11.22 1.66 -48.79
CA ALA A 614 -12.42 0.89 -48.50
C ALA A 614 -13.02 0.24 -49.75
N LEU A 615 -13.00 0.91 -50.91
CA LEU A 615 -13.45 0.35 -52.19
C LEU A 615 -12.52 -0.77 -52.67
N ASP A 616 -11.21 -0.59 -52.56
CA ASP A 616 -10.21 -1.59 -52.95
C ASP A 616 -10.27 -2.83 -52.05
N ALA A 617 -10.50 -2.65 -50.74
CA ALA A 617 -10.64 -3.77 -49.79
C ALA A 617 -11.85 -4.68 -50.07
N VAL A 618 -12.90 -4.15 -50.70
CA VAL A 618 -14.13 -4.89 -51.02
C VAL A 618 -14.29 -5.16 -52.52
N GLY A 619 -13.24 -4.95 -53.31
CA GLY A 619 -13.23 -5.22 -54.76
C GLY A 619 -14.19 -4.35 -55.57
N GLY A 620 -14.46 -3.13 -55.13
CA GLY A 620 -15.31 -2.16 -55.84
C GLY A 620 -16.82 -2.23 -55.53
N ASP A 621 -17.26 -3.11 -54.62
CA ASP A 621 -18.65 -3.12 -54.17
C ASP A 621 -18.96 -1.91 -53.27
N LYS A 622 -19.67 -0.93 -53.84
CA LYS A 622 -20.06 0.32 -53.18
C LYS A 622 -20.97 0.11 -51.96
N LEU A 623 -21.79 -0.93 -51.93
CA LEU A 623 -22.67 -1.22 -50.79
C LEU A 623 -21.88 -1.85 -49.64
N ALA A 624 -20.94 -2.73 -49.95
CA ALA A 624 -20.03 -3.31 -48.97
C ALA A 624 -19.08 -2.24 -48.38
N ALA A 625 -18.56 -1.35 -49.23
CA ALA A 625 -17.72 -0.22 -48.78
C ALA A 625 -18.48 0.74 -47.85
N ALA A 626 -19.76 1.03 -48.13
CA ALA A 626 -20.60 1.86 -47.26
C ALA A 626 -20.76 1.26 -45.85
N ARG A 627 -20.93 -0.07 -45.78
CA ARG A 627 -21.01 -0.79 -44.49
C ARG A 627 -19.67 -0.77 -43.75
N LEU A 628 -18.57 -0.98 -44.47
CA LEU A 628 -17.22 -0.97 -43.90
C LEU A 628 -16.85 0.40 -43.32
N LEU A 629 -17.25 1.47 -44.01
CA LEU A 629 -17.08 2.85 -43.58
C LEU A 629 -18.14 3.34 -42.59
N LYS A 630 -19.14 2.50 -42.26
CA LYS A 630 -20.29 2.85 -41.40
C LYS A 630 -21.04 4.11 -41.83
N VAL A 631 -21.13 4.38 -43.13
CA VAL A 631 -21.84 5.54 -43.69
C VAL A 631 -23.06 5.11 -44.51
N GLY A 632 -24.10 5.94 -44.52
CA GLY A 632 -25.30 5.70 -45.33
C GLY A 632 -24.99 5.66 -46.84
N LYS A 633 -25.71 4.83 -47.59
CA LYS A 633 -25.55 4.66 -49.05
C LYS A 633 -25.57 6.00 -49.80
N SER A 634 -26.53 6.87 -49.51
CA SER A 634 -26.65 8.19 -50.15
C SER A 634 -25.44 9.09 -49.86
N THR A 635 -24.87 9.00 -48.66
CA THR A 635 -23.68 9.76 -48.24
C THR A 635 -22.43 9.29 -48.96
N LEU A 636 -22.24 7.97 -49.13
CA LEU A 636 -21.11 7.42 -49.88
C LEU A 636 -21.16 7.88 -51.34
N TYR A 637 -22.31 7.76 -52.01
CA TYR A 637 -22.46 8.17 -53.41
C TYR A 637 -22.24 9.68 -53.60
N ARG A 638 -22.68 10.51 -52.64
CA ARG A 638 -22.42 11.95 -52.66
C ARG A 638 -20.92 12.27 -52.52
N LYS A 639 -20.20 11.53 -51.66
CA LYS A 639 -18.76 11.71 -51.46
C LYS A 639 -17.93 11.21 -52.66
N LEU A 640 -18.28 10.05 -53.24
CA LEU A 640 -17.62 9.56 -54.46
C LEU A 640 -17.78 10.53 -55.64
N LYS A 641 -18.98 11.11 -55.79
CA LYS A 641 -19.24 12.13 -56.82
C LYS A 641 -18.47 13.44 -56.58
N ARG A 642 -18.22 13.82 -55.32
CA ARG A 642 -17.46 15.03 -54.96
C ARG A 642 -15.99 14.93 -55.39
N PHE A 643 -15.41 13.73 -55.36
CA PHE A 643 -14.01 13.48 -55.74
C PHE A 643 -13.84 12.89 -57.15
N ASP A 644 -14.92 12.87 -57.95
CA ASP A 644 -14.98 12.29 -59.32
C ASP A 644 -14.51 10.82 -59.42
N LEU A 645 -14.78 10.03 -58.38
CA LEU A 645 -14.37 8.63 -58.28
C LEU A 645 -15.48 7.70 -58.77
N LYS A 646 -15.14 6.77 -59.68
CA LYS A 646 -16.11 5.88 -60.35
C LYS A 646 -16.32 4.55 -59.66
#